data_AF-A0AAD9N9F5-F1
#
_entry.id   AF-A0AAD9N9F5-F1
#
_cell.length_a   1.000
_cell.length_b   1.000
_cell.length_c   1.000
_cell.angle_alpha   90.00
_cell.angle_beta   90.00
_cell.angle_gamma   90.00
#
_symmetry.space_group_name_H-M   'P 1'
#
loop_
_entity.id
_entity.type
_entity.pdbx_description
1 polymer ?
#
loop_
_entity_poly.entity_id
_entity_poly.type
_entity_poly.pdbx_seq_one_letter_code
_entity_poly.pdbx_strand_id
1 'polypeptide(L)'
;HARQSTTVYWLDAPLARTSVVTAASTTTAGRGRRIDVNMFLETRQHILLPGKLPGCSFELSMCVWVRRDKLFDKDIMKVRKEKHGYIRTCTRRGFKRSASVSTKPSINYCLITAEVNVGSSVEKVEISCADESNTVVYSNVVATTVKIEVKTAYRGPSATTYPRKYYINDFKVGITSATFHYTITRESSTGKTTTPDSTHSCNPGTSQSNPETGIFDCSLEAAIVNTPLQHADRFHFVAETSNGGYVTINNYDSSGTYGPKYYSGQTTTHKSEFVIDLVKPFHCSVGSTCTDNMLDRGPPVTKSEKLKLRWAGWSDALAGIKLYELAVYKMKAFGYKLTHNGETALVRETLDATTRVYNTTLIDPGVYAVVLTAEDNAGNHQTARRFLIFDNVNVVSINTAEDKVLVVNSAAENTSYTWLTSLQSSSYTGDQASNVDIYWRGHFANVFHNTHKFLNGSSSNSPPIAAGYEELTGQPPDTVSREAIPNVNGIVKYEVSRAVDHDGGRSLNSPDSWSNVDDFQRETMTVDIPREDGDSVRVWVRATDVMGNTKTDSVLVHVDSSPPVVQDVWLSRHGRTQLAVHHSTDLSDLTFEFESYDYHSGLKTIHWRLHDSVDPDLTHGSGHVAVRRHKITPDMSKMVKPHGDHDFDYDLVITSTNNAMLTTVFTYKITVDTTAPHTGVVSDSEQSQPDIDFQQEFTQHASWQGFFDRESGVMFYQYAFSDACLTANVFTVPPTGNVKETTLTYASRTVSGPGTYHCTVVAYNKALEPSEPVCSDGVTVDTSAPEIHEVSVENSWTKDGLVKDSTGHVWYIDRNRFRVLVEQPSDSCR
;
A
#
# COMPACT_ATOMS: atom_id res chain seq x y z
N HIS A 1 66.23 14.07 -24.63
CA HIS A 1 65.46 15.17 -25.27
C HIS A 1 64.52 15.74 -24.19
N ALA A 2 64.47 17.03 -23.83
CA ALA A 2 64.66 18.30 -24.57
C ALA A 2 63.56 18.52 -25.64
N ARG A 3 62.89 19.67 -25.78
CA ARG A 3 62.98 21.01 -25.15
C ARG A 3 61.59 21.72 -25.25
N GLN A 4 61.25 22.77 -24.46
CA GLN A 4 61.16 24.21 -24.85
C GLN A 4 60.72 24.50 -26.32
N SER A 5 59.90 25.51 -26.67
CA SER A 5 59.10 26.56 -25.96
C SER A 5 58.10 27.19 -26.96
N THR A 6 57.17 28.11 -26.61
CA THR A 6 57.25 29.61 -26.77
C THR A 6 55.77 30.10 -26.81
N THR A 7 55.16 31.07 -26.08
CA THR A 7 55.42 32.50 -25.68
C THR A 7 54.81 33.55 -26.66
N VAL A 8 54.49 34.78 -26.18
CA VAL A 8 53.94 36.02 -26.85
C VAL A 8 52.39 36.19 -26.73
N TYR A 9 51.79 37.06 -25.88
CA TYR A 9 51.67 38.56 -25.81
C TYR A 9 50.51 39.16 -26.67
N TRP A 10 49.83 40.30 -26.40
CA TRP A 10 49.89 41.42 -25.39
C TRP A 10 48.53 42.19 -25.31
N LEU A 11 48.20 42.84 -24.16
CA LEU A 11 47.33 44.04 -23.96
C LEU A 11 45.82 43.95 -24.39
N ASP A 12 44.88 44.88 -24.09
CA ASP A 12 44.90 46.23 -23.48
C ASP A 12 43.60 46.58 -22.67
N ALA A 13 43.46 47.82 -22.18
CA ALA A 13 42.42 48.31 -21.25
C ALA A 13 41.10 48.84 -21.89
N PRO A 14 39.98 48.95 -21.12
CA PRO A 14 38.70 49.49 -21.60
C PRO A 14 38.56 51.03 -21.43
N LEU A 15 37.94 51.68 -22.42
CA LEU A 15 37.57 53.12 -22.42
C LEU A 15 36.04 53.33 -22.40
N ALA A 16 35.59 54.53 -22.04
CA ALA A 16 34.18 54.85 -21.77
C ALA A 16 33.38 55.39 -22.99
N ARG A 17 32.05 55.17 -22.97
CA ARG A 17 30.91 55.88 -23.62
C ARG A 17 29.65 55.47 -22.84
N THR A 18 28.75 56.28 -22.26
CA THR A 18 28.09 57.59 -22.54
C THR A 18 26.86 57.51 -23.48
N SER A 19 25.67 57.84 -22.93
CA SER A 19 24.36 58.10 -23.60
C SER A 19 23.61 56.88 -24.20
N VAL A 20 22.28 56.85 -24.41
CA VAL A 20 21.25 57.91 -24.65
C VAL A 20 19.87 57.64 -24.01
N VAL A 21 19.33 58.67 -23.35
CA VAL A 21 17.93 59.17 -23.15
C VAL A 21 16.69 58.40 -23.72
N THR A 22 15.69 58.15 -22.86
CA THR A 22 14.26 58.59 -22.98
C THR A 22 13.50 58.30 -21.66
N ALA A 23 12.82 59.28 -21.04
CA ALA A 23 11.35 59.55 -21.04
C ALA A 23 10.47 58.45 -20.38
N ALA A 24 9.43 58.73 -19.59
CA ALA A 24 8.69 59.99 -19.35
C ALA A 24 8.25 60.17 -17.86
N SER A 25 7.40 61.18 -17.60
CA SER A 25 7.04 61.72 -16.28
C SER A 25 5.70 61.23 -15.69
N THR A 26 5.58 61.25 -14.37
CA THR A 26 4.34 61.69 -13.69
C THR A 26 4.65 62.44 -12.39
N THR A 27 3.80 63.39 -12.02
CA THR A 27 4.00 64.36 -10.93
C THR A 27 2.97 64.22 -9.81
N THR A 28 3.37 64.45 -8.56
CA THR A 28 2.60 65.28 -7.61
C THR A 28 3.51 65.80 -6.49
N ALA A 29 3.10 66.85 -5.77
CA ALA A 29 3.95 67.55 -4.80
C ALA A 29 3.23 67.79 -3.46
N GLY A 30 4.00 67.78 -2.37
CA GLY A 30 3.55 68.15 -1.02
C GLY A 30 4.60 68.98 -0.28
N ARG A 31 4.27 70.22 0.06
CA ARG A 31 5.05 71.07 0.97
C ARG A 31 4.62 70.75 2.42
N GLY A 32 5.45 70.75 3.45
CA GLY A 32 6.88 71.11 3.57
C GLY A 32 7.12 71.98 4.82
N ARG A 33 8.30 71.90 5.45
CA ARG A 33 8.79 72.85 6.49
C ARG A 33 10.32 72.85 6.55
N ARG A 34 10.91 74.02 6.87
CA ARG A 34 12.33 74.20 7.21
C ARG A 34 12.50 74.31 8.73
N ILE A 35 13.68 73.95 9.22
CA ILE A 35 14.61 74.80 9.99
C ILE A 35 15.98 74.10 10.02
N ASP A 36 17.05 74.86 10.22
CA ASP A 36 18.40 74.56 9.72
C ASP A 36 19.34 73.91 10.76
N VAL A 37 20.45 73.29 10.27
CA VAL A 37 21.87 73.53 10.66
C VAL A 37 22.75 72.29 10.38
N ASN A 38 23.92 72.54 9.77
CA ASN A 38 25.23 71.84 9.72
C ASN A 38 25.40 70.43 10.39
N MET A 39 26.28 69.54 9.91
CA MET A 39 27.55 69.78 9.19
C MET A 39 28.04 68.57 8.36
N PHE A 40 29.09 68.78 7.56
CA PHE A 40 29.84 67.80 6.76
C PHE A 40 30.39 66.59 7.54
N LEU A 41 30.48 65.43 6.87
CA LEU A 41 31.78 64.82 6.54
C LEU A 41 31.67 63.80 5.39
N GLU A 42 32.57 63.91 4.41
CA GLU A 42 32.67 62.98 3.29
C GLU A 42 33.66 61.82 3.56
N THR A 43 33.46 60.76 2.80
CA THR A 43 34.33 59.59 2.65
C THR A 43 35.81 59.92 2.36
N ARG A 44 36.72 59.06 2.82
CA ARG A 44 37.36 58.04 1.93
C ARG A 44 38.23 57.04 2.70
N GLN A 45 38.11 55.77 2.34
CA GLN A 45 39.07 54.71 2.71
C GLN A 45 40.28 54.73 1.76
N HIS A 46 41.43 54.25 2.25
CA HIS A 46 42.59 53.94 1.41
C HIS A 46 42.55 52.49 0.90
N ILE A 47 43.13 52.28 -0.28
CA ILE A 47 43.31 50.97 -0.92
C ILE A 47 44.57 50.29 -0.33
N LEU A 48 44.53 48.97 -0.18
CA LEU A 48 45.71 48.11 0.03
C LEU A 48 45.69 46.93 -0.95
N LEU A 49 46.89 46.50 -1.36
CA LEU A 49 47.14 45.31 -2.19
C LEU A 49 47.97 44.27 -1.40
N PRO A 50 47.97 42.97 -1.80
CA PRO A 50 48.36 41.88 -0.90
C PRO A 50 49.71 41.20 -1.22
N GLY A 51 50.23 40.43 -0.27
CA GLY A 51 50.68 39.05 -0.60
C GLY A 51 52.08 38.57 -0.21
N LYS A 52 52.09 37.62 0.75
CA LYS A 52 52.94 36.41 0.88
C LYS A 52 54.35 36.44 1.51
N LEU A 53 54.55 35.34 2.24
CA LEU A 53 55.72 34.72 2.92
C LEU A 53 56.66 34.03 1.90
N PRO A 54 57.83 33.39 2.25
CA PRO A 54 58.22 32.82 3.56
C PRO A 54 59.72 32.87 3.97
N GLY A 55 60.08 32.31 5.14
CA GLY A 55 61.44 31.86 5.48
C GLY A 55 61.80 31.90 6.99
N CYS A 56 62.34 30.80 7.53
CA CYS A 56 62.96 30.73 8.86
C CYS A 56 64.50 30.86 8.73
N SER A 57 65.35 31.02 9.76
CA SER A 57 65.19 30.89 11.22
C SER A 57 66.30 31.66 12.01
N PHE A 58 66.06 31.82 13.33
CA PHE A 58 67.02 32.12 14.41
C PHE A 58 67.73 33.49 14.57
N GLU A 59 68.01 33.78 15.86
CA GLU A 59 68.88 34.78 16.51
C GLU A 59 68.56 36.30 16.51
N LEU A 60 68.54 36.84 17.75
CA LEU A 60 69.03 38.15 18.22
C LEU A 60 68.73 39.45 17.43
N SER A 61 67.83 40.26 18.00
CA SER A 61 67.87 41.74 17.96
C SER A 61 67.19 42.26 19.25
N MET A 62 67.75 43.12 20.10
CA MET A 62 68.39 44.43 19.87
C MET A 62 67.50 45.46 19.14
N CYS A 63 66.48 45.95 19.84
CA CYS A 63 65.77 47.18 19.44
C CYS A 63 66.64 48.42 19.70
N VAL A 64 67.26 48.95 18.65
CA VAL A 64 67.82 50.32 18.64
C VAL A 64 66.78 51.26 18.04
N TRP A 65 66.20 52.14 18.84
CA TRP A 65 65.34 53.22 18.34
C TRP A 65 66.06 54.57 18.39
N VAL A 66 66.41 55.09 17.21
CA VAL A 66 66.92 56.45 17.05
C VAL A 66 65.73 57.42 17.04
N ARG A 67 65.70 58.39 17.96
CA ARG A 67 64.88 59.60 17.83
C ARG A 67 65.75 60.76 17.37
N ARG A 68 65.27 61.51 16.37
CA ARG A 68 65.77 62.83 16.02
C ARG A 68 64.86 63.91 16.62
N ASP A 69 65.43 64.77 17.46
CA ASP A 69 65.59 66.19 17.15
C ASP A 69 64.47 66.89 16.35
N LYS A 70 63.55 67.58 17.04
CA LYS A 70 63.71 69.02 17.38
C LYS A 70 62.39 69.68 17.79
N LEU A 71 62.46 70.49 18.85
CA LEU A 71 62.21 71.92 18.74
C LEU A 71 62.90 72.64 19.92
N PHE A 72 63.42 73.84 19.66
CA PHE A 72 64.03 74.70 20.67
C PHE A 72 62.98 75.65 21.25
N ASP A 73 63.18 76.08 22.50
CA ASP A 73 63.38 77.51 22.69
C ASP A 73 64.54 77.76 23.66
N LYS A 74 65.08 78.98 23.65
CA LYS A 74 66.27 79.39 24.40
C LYS A 74 65.86 80.26 25.58
N ASP A 75 66.63 80.17 26.66
CA ASP A 75 67.16 81.42 27.23
C ASP A 75 68.55 81.21 27.84
N ILE A 76 69.39 82.24 27.77
CA ILE A 76 70.82 82.17 28.16
C ILE A 76 71.16 83.33 29.09
N MET A 77 71.46 83.02 30.37
CA MET A 77 72.18 83.96 31.24
C MET A 77 73.64 83.55 31.41
N LYS A 78 74.53 84.50 31.10
CA LYS A 78 75.98 84.35 31.22
C LYS A 78 76.41 84.35 32.69
N VAL A 79 77.31 83.44 33.05
CA VAL A 79 78.13 83.60 34.27
C VAL A 79 79.14 84.72 34.03
N ARG A 80 79.13 85.76 34.87
CA ARG A 80 80.22 86.74 34.98
C ARG A 80 80.74 86.72 36.41
N LYS A 81 82.06 86.66 36.57
CA LYS A 81 82.75 86.34 37.83
C LYS A 81 83.47 87.59 38.33
N GLU A 82 83.00 88.21 39.42
CA GLU A 82 83.79 89.21 40.14
C GLU A 82 83.34 89.38 41.62
N LYS A 83 84.02 90.25 42.37
CA LYS A 83 84.12 90.19 43.84
C LYS A 83 83.15 91.10 44.61
N HIS A 84 83.01 90.76 45.89
CA HIS A 84 82.58 91.59 47.04
C HIS A 84 81.09 91.98 47.16
N GLY A 85 80.41 91.24 48.04
CA GLY A 85 79.68 91.79 49.20
C GLY A 85 78.64 92.91 48.98
N TYR A 86 77.36 92.55 49.13
CA TYR A 86 76.60 92.88 50.34
C TYR A 86 75.39 91.94 50.48
N ILE A 87 74.90 91.73 51.70
CA ILE A 87 73.81 90.78 51.97
C ILE A 87 72.47 91.36 51.46
N ARG A 88 71.75 90.60 50.62
CA ARG A 88 70.31 90.73 50.45
C ARG A 88 69.62 89.40 50.73
N THR A 89 68.61 89.44 51.59
CA THR A 89 67.80 88.30 52.01
C THR A 89 66.89 87.82 50.87
N CYS A 90 67.25 86.71 50.23
CA CYS A 90 66.36 86.01 49.30
C CYS A 90 65.45 85.03 50.06
N THR A 91 64.18 85.41 50.23
CA THR A 91 63.15 84.57 50.86
C THR A 91 62.79 83.32 50.03
N ARG A 92 62.32 82.28 50.74
CA ARG A 92 61.87 80.97 50.21
C ARG A 92 61.16 81.02 48.84
N ARG A 93 61.85 80.67 47.75
CA ARG A 93 61.22 80.04 46.57
C ARG A 93 61.31 78.52 46.72
N GLY A 94 60.34 77.94 47.43
CA GLY A 94 60.29 76.50 47.65
C GLY A 94 60.11 75.71 46.35
N PHE A 95 60.60 74.47 46.32
CA PHE A 95 60.36 73.48 45.25
C PHE A 95 58.85 73.34 44.97
N LYS A 96 58.36 74.03 43.94
CA LYS A 96 56.94 74.06 43.51
C LYS A 96 56.71 73.42 42.13
N ARG A 97 57.65 72.56 41.68
CA ARG A 97 57.37 71.55 40.64
C ARG A 97 56.88 70.29 41.33
N SER A 98 55.74 69.76 40.91
CA SER A 98 55.20 68.49 41.37
C SER A 98 56.12 67.34 40.96
N ALA A 99 56.49 66.49 41.91
CA ALA A 99 57.10 65.21 41.60
C ALA A 99 55.98 64.28 41.10
N SER A 100 56.17 63.66 39.94
CA SER A 100 55.16 62.79 39.31
C SER A 100 55.81 61.59 38.64
N VAL A 101 55.12 60.46 38.66
CA VAL A 101 55.45 59.28 37.86
C VAL A 101 54.90 59.49 36.45
N SER A 102 55.69 59.16 35.41
CA SER A 102 55.30 59.35 33.99
C SER A 102 54.93 58.05 33.27
N THR A 103 55.03 56.93 33.97
CA THR A 103 54.72 55.58 33.49
C THR A 103 53.56 55.01 34.30
N LYS A 104 52.58 54.40 33.63
CA LYS A 104 51.53 53.59 34.27
C LYS A 104 52.13 52.31 34.90
N PRO A 105 51.53 51.74 35.97
CA PRO A 105 51.75 50.34 36.34
C PRO A 105 51.12 49.40 35.30
N SER A 106 51.53 48.14 35.26
CA SER A 106 50.92 47.12 34.39
C SER A 106 50.15 46.08 35.21
N ILE A 107 48.92 45.78 34.79
CA ILE A 107 48.17 44.64 35.28
C ILE A 107 48.52 43.48 34.33
N ASN A 108 49.45 42.64 34.76
CA ASN A 108 50.04 41.59 33.92
C ASN A 108 49.12 40.37 33.75
N TYR A 109 48.22 40.19 34.72
CA TYR A 109 47.22 39.13 34.75
C TYR A 109 46.03 39.64 35.58
N CYS A 110 44.83 39.36 35.09
CA CYS A 110 43.59 39.58 35.81
C CYS A 110 42.62 38.47 35.42
N LEU A 111 42.20 37.65 36.38
CA LEU A 111 41.20 36.63 36.20
C LEU A 111 40.14 36.74 37.29
N ILE A 112 38.89 36.56 36.88
CA ILE A 112 37.75 36.37 37.78
C ILE A 112 37.20 34.97 37.47
N THR A 113 37.12 34.12 38.48
CA THR A 113 36.52 32.78 38.40
C THR A 113 35.26 32.77 39.26
N ALA A 114 34.09 32.75 38.62
CA ALA A 114 32.80 32.59 39.28
C ALA A 114 32.49 31.08 39.42
N GLU A 115 32.23 30.61 40.64
CA GLU A 115 32.11 29.18 40.96
C GLU A 115 30.77 28.84 41.65
N VAL A 116 30.24 27.65 41.34
CA VAL A 116 29.14 27.01 42.07
C VAL A 116 29.39 25.51 42.25
N ASN A 117 29.04 24.99 43.43
CA ASN A 117 29.17 23.56 43.74
C ASN A 117 27.90 22.82 43.30
N VAL A 118 28.01 21.95 42.29
CA VAL A 118 26.92 21.12 41.76
C VAL A 118 27.18 19.66 42.18
N GLY A 119 26.63 19.29 43.33
CA GLY A 119 26.86 17.97 43.94
C GLY A 119 28.32 17.77 44.34
N SER A 120 29.02 16.85 43.67
CA SER A 120 30.46 16.60 43.84
C SER A 120 31.34 17.31 42.80
N SER A 121 30.75 18.11 41.91
CA SER A 121 31.44 18.87 40.86
C SER A 121 31.39 20.37 41.12
N VAL A 122 32.30 21.12 40.50
CA VAL A 122 32.32 22.59 40.58
C VAL A 122 32.22 23.14 39.17
N GLU A 123 31.09 23.79 38.86
CA GLU A 123 30.95 24.54 37.61
C GLU A 123 31.62 25.91 37.78
N LYS A 124 32.33 26.34 36.74
CA LYS A 124 33.15 27.56 36.76
C LYS A 124 33.01 28.34 35.47
N VAL A 125 32.91 29.66 35.58
CA VAL A 125 33.07 30.58 34.46
C VAL A 125 34.22 31.54 34.76
N GLU A 126 35.09 31.72 33.76
CA GLU A 126 36.30 32.54 33.87
C GLU A 126 36.25 33.71 32.90
N ILE A 127 36.57 34.90 33.40
CA ILE A 127 36.63 36.13 32.61
C ILE A 127 37.90 36.91 32.96
N SER A 128 38.69 37.23 31.93
CA SER A 128 39.87 38.09 32.07
C SER A 128 39.48 39.57 31.96
N CYS A 129 39.99 40.41 32.86
CA CYS A 129 39.78 41.86 32.78
C CYS A 129 40.95 42.56 32.05
N ALA A 130 40.65 43.52 31.18
CA ALA A 130 41.62 44.13 30.27
C ALA A 130 41.51 45.68 30.21
N ASP A 131 42.57 46.32 29.71
CA ASP A 131 42.73 47.79 29.62
C ASP A 131 41.57 48.43 28.83
N GLU A 132 40.77 49.26 29.51
CA GLU A 132 39.70 50.10 28.95
C GLU A 132 38.61 49.39 28.10
N SER A 133 38.61 48.05 28.03
CA SER A 133 37.64 47.26 27.26
C SER A 133 36.41 46.84 28.08
N ASN A 134 35.22 47.02 27.50
CA ASN A 134 34.01 46.33 27.96
C ASN A 134 34.00 44.90 27.38
N THR A 135 34.83 44.00 27.92
CA THR A 135 34.71 42.56 27.65
C THR A 135 33.47 42.03 28.35
N VAL A 136 32.45 41.68 27.57
CA VAL A 136 31.19 41.08 28.03
C VAL A 136 31.26 39.57 27.81
N VAL A 137 31.11 38.79 28.89
CA VAL A 137 30.96 37.33 28.81
C VAL A 137 29.57 36.95 29.33
N TYR A 138 28.85 36.12 28.60
CA TYR A 138 27.57 35.59 29.03
C TYR A 138 27.76 34.27 29.78
N SER A 139 26.90 33.98 30.75
CA SER A 139 27.03 32.81 31.63
C SER A 139 25.68 32.35 32.15
N ASN A 140 25.40 31.06 32.09
CA ASN A 140 24.26 30.45 32.78
C ASN A 140 24.58 29.94 34.20
N VAL A 141 25.84 30.09 34.65
CA VAL A 141 26.30 29.65 35.96
C VAL A 141 25.84 30.62 37.05
N VAL A 142 24.87 30.20 37.86
CA VAL A 142 24.39 30.92 39.05
C VAL A 142 25.42 30.75 40.18
N ALA A 143 26.55 31.44 40.05
CA ALA A 143 27.66 31.38 40.98
C ALA A 143 27.26 31.79 42.42
N THR A 144 27.84 31.11 43.41
CA THR A 144 27.72 31.46 44.84
C THR A 144 28.99 32.08 45.40
N THR A 145 30.12 31.87 44.72
CA THR A 145 31.44 32.34 45.12
C THR A 145 32.13 32.97 43.92
N VAL A 146 32.88 34.05 44.13
CA VAL A 146 33.77 34.63 43.13
C VAL A 146 35.19 34.63 43.69
N LYS A 147 36.11 34.10 42.89
CA LYS A 147 37.56 34.23 43.09
C LYS A 147 38.08 35.29 42.14
N ILE A 148 38.94 36.16 42.65
CA ILE A 148 39.54 37.28 41.92
C ILE A 148 41.04 37.16 42.11
N GLU A 149 41.80 37.11 41.02
CA GLU A 149 43.26 37.02 41.04
C GLU A 149 43.84 38.08 40.08
N VAL A 150 44.51 39.09 40.66
CA VAL A 150 45.06 40.24 39.92
C VAL A 150 46.54 40.38 40.24
N LYS A 151 47.40 40.21 39.23
CA LYS A 151 48.87 40.28 39.39
C LYS A 151 49.39 41.49 38.65
N THR A 152 49.96 42.40 39.42
CA THR A 152 50.37 43.73 38.95
C THR A 152 51.86 43.92 39.10
N ALA A 153 52.45 44.79 38.31
CA ALA A 153 53.85 45.15 38.44
C ALA A 153 54.06 46.62 38.09
N TYR A 154 55.13 47.19 38.62
CA TYR A 154 55.61 48.48 38.16
C TYR A 154 57.14 48.47 38.04
N ARG A 155 57.63 48.52 36.79
CA ARG A 155 59.06 48.50 36.49
C ARG A 155 59.68 49.89 36.67
N GLY A 156 59.73 50.32 37.92
CA GLY A 156 60.16 51.64 38.34
C GLY A 156 61.67 51.92 38.24
N PRO A 157 62.08 53.17 38.54
CA PRO A 157 63.48 53.52 38.69
C PRO A 157 64.06 52.83 39.94
N SER A 158 64.83 51.75 39.75
CA SER A 158 65.62 51.16 40.85
C SER A 158 66.84 52.03 41.16
N ALA A 159 67.37 51.94 42.38
CA ALA A 159 68.62 52.61 42.77
C ALA A 159 69.84 52.18 41.92
N THR A 160 69.76 51.01 41.28
CA THR A 160 70.76 50.51 40.31
C THR A 160 70.59 51.07 38.89
N THR A 161 69.36 51.45 38.49
CA THR A 161 69.06 51.98 37.15
C THR A 161 69.13 53.51 37.12
N TYR A 162 68.80 54.17 38.22
CA TYR A 162 68.85 55.63 38.37
C TYR A 162 69.88 55.98 39.45
N PRO A 163 71.12 56.35 39.08
CA PRO A 163 72.18 56.60 40.05
C PRO A 163 71.81 57.77 40.98
N ARG A 164 71.68 57.45 42.26
CA ARG A 164 71.29 58.36 43.34
C ARG A 164 72.15 59.63 43.32
N LYS A 165 71.55 60.74 42.87
CA LYS A 165 72.19 62.06 42.90
C LYS A 165 72.49 62.42 44.35
N TYR A 166 73.63 63.05 44.62
CA TYR A 166 74.14 63.30 45.99
C TYR A 166 73.13 63.94 46.95
N TYR A 167 72.27 64.83 46.43
CA TYR A 167 71.23 65.52 47.20
C TYR A 167 70.03 64.64 47.58
N ILE A 168 69.86 63.44 46.99
CA ILE A 168 68.79 62.51 47.35
C ILE A 168 69.26 61.67 48.54
N ASN A 169 68.49 61.69 49.63
CA ASN A 169 68.76 60.89 50.82
C ASN A 169 68.16 59.48 50.71
N ASP A 170 66.94 59.36 50.19
CA ASP A 170 66.29 58.08 49.96
C ASP A 170 65.13 58.25 48.96
N PHE A 171 64.78 57.19 48.22
CA PHE A 171 63.58 57.17 47.39
C PHE A 171 63.10 55.73 47.13
N LYS A 172 61.78 55.53 47.16
CA LYS A 172 61.11 54.28 46.76
C LYS A 172 59.95 54.67 45.83
N VAL A 173 59.84 54.03 44.67
CA VAL A 173 58.74 54.25 43.70
C VAL A 173 58.23 52.90 43.22
N GLY A 174 56.92 52.68 43.35
CA GLY A 174 56.29 51.36 43.29
C GLY A 174 54.77 51.44 43.26
N ILE A 175 54.09 50.30 43.40
CA ILE A 175 52.64 50.22 43.62
C ILE A 175 52.32 50.82 45.00
N THR A 176 51.48 51.85 45.06
CA THR A 176 51.03 52.49 46.30
C THR A 176 49.67 52.02 46.75
N SER A 177 48.86 51.50 45.83
CA SER A 177 47.63 50.76 46.09
C SER A 177 47.30 49.88 44.88
N ALA A 178 46.72 48.71 45.13
CA ALA A 178 45.83 48.05 44.18
C ALA A 178 44.49 47.83 44.87
N THR A 179 43.42 48.13 44.17
CA THR A 179 42.05 48.13 44.67
C THR A 179 41.16 47.61 43.56
N PHE A 180 40.42 46.55 43.82
CA PHE A 180 39.40 46.08 42.90
C PHE A 180 38.03 46.21 43.58
N HIS A 181 37.02 46.45 42.77
CA HIS A 181 35.66 46.60 43.23
C HIS A 181 34.69 45.96 42.25
N TYR A 182 33.56 45.50 42.77
CA TYR A 182 32.51 44.87 41.97
C TYR A 182 31.13 45.35 42.38
N THR A 183 30.26 45.48 41.39
CA THR A 183 28.84 45.83 41.58
C THR A 183 27.99 44.90 40.73
N ILE A 184 26.96 44.31 41.34
CA ILE A 184 25.92 43.59 40.61
C ILE A 184 24.82 44.59 40.33
N THR A 185 24.52 44.83 39.05
CA THR A 185 23.39 45.66 38.64
C THR A 185 22.29 44.80 38.04
N ARG A 186 21.08 44.91 38.60
CA ARG A 186 19.85 44.30 38.08
C ARG A 186 18.99 45.39 37.47
N GLU A 187 18.66 45.27 36.19
CA GLU A 187 17.71 46.16 35.53
C GLU A 187 16.33 45.50 35.46
N SER A 188 15.30 46.25 35.81
CA SER A 188 13.92 45.78 35.89
C SER A 188 12.96 46.84 35.37
N SER A 189 11.72 46.43 35.07
CA SER A 189 10.64 47.35 34.67
C SER A 189 10.30 48.41 35.71
N THR A 190 10.69 48.22 36.98
CA THR A 190 10.52 49.18 38.08
C THR A 190 11.76 50.03 38.39
N GLY A 191 12.88 49.79 37.70
CA GLY A 191 14.13 50.55 37.84
C GLY A 191 15.40 49.69 37.90
N LYS A 192 16.55 50.35 38.06
CA LYS A 192 17.87 49.72 38.20
C LYS A 192 18.26 49.60 39.68
N THR A 193 18.44 48.38 40.15
CA THR A 193 18.96 48.09 41.49
C THR A 193 20.44 47.75 41.36
N THR A 194 21.29 48.31 42.23
CA THR A 194 22.73 48.04 42.25
C THR A 194 23.14 47.68 43.67
N THR A 195 23.94 46.62 43.83
CA THR A 195 24.49 46.25 45.16
C THR A 195 25.43 47.36 45.67
N PRO A 196 25.60 47.50 46.99
CA PRO A 196 26.67 48.35 47.54
C PRO A 196 28.02 48.01 46.89
N ASP A 197 28.82 49.04 46.63
CA ASP A 197 30.10 48.91 45.95
C ASP A 197 31.14 48.23 46.88
N SER A 198 31.43 46.96 46.57
CA SER A 198 32.31 46.12 47.38
C SER A 198 33.78 46.36 47.02
N THR A 199 34.30 47.53 47.41
CA THR A 199 35.71 47.87 47.24
C THR A 199 36.61 47.08 48.19
N HIS A 200 37.53 46.30 47.64
CA HIS A 200 38.56 45.56 48.38
C HIS A 200 39.95 46.12 48.06
N SER A 201 40.73 46.41 49.11
CA SER A 201 42.11 46.89 48.98
C SER A 201 43.10 45.74 49.17
N CYS A 202 44.00 45.57 48.20
CA CYS A 202 45.10 44.63 48.27
C CYS A 202 46.14 45.09 49.30
N ASN A 203 46.25 44.38 50.43
CA ASN A 203 47.22 44.59 51.52
C ASN A 203 47.30 46.04 52.09
N PRO A 204 46.75 46.31 53.29
CA PRO A 204 46.75 47.65 53.89
C PRO A 204 48.14 48.19 54.31
N GLY A 205 49.21 47.41 54.18
CA GLY A 205 50.59 47.86 54.40
C GLY A 205 51.23 48.64 53.23
N THR A 206 50.58 48.66 52.06
CA THR A 206 51.05 49.46 50.91
C THR A 206 50.59 50.92 51.01
N SER A 207 51.47 51.86 50.67
CA SER A 207 51.17 53.30 50.77
C SER A 207 52.16 54.16 49.98
N GLN A 208 51.90 55.47 49.88
CA GLN A 208 52.86 56.44 49.33
C GLN A 208 54.21 56.50 50.10
N SER A 209 54.23 56.12 51.38
CA SER A 209 55.43 55.94 52.20
C SER A 209 56.04 54.54 52.16
N ASN A 210 55.28 53.52 51.75
CA ASN A 210 55.78 52.16 51.54
C ASN A 210 55.19 51.57 50.24
N PRO A 211 55.66 52.00 49.06
CA PRO A 211 55.23 51.45 47.79
C PRO A 211 55.91 50.10 47.50
N GLU A 212 55.24 49.15 46.84
CA GLU A 212 55.83 47.86 46.47
C GLU A 212 56.54 47.92 45.10
N THR A 213 57.74 47.34 45.03
CA THR A 213 58.68 47.41 43.90
C THR A 213 58.80 46.11 43.09
N GLY A 214 58.29 44.99 43.61
CA GLY A 214 58.25 43.70 42.92
C GLY A 214 57.04 43.50 42.00
N ILE A 215 56.72 42.23 41.75
CA ILE A 215 55.37 41.83 41.32
C ILE A 215 54.49 41.84 42.56
N PHE A 216 53.35 42.53 42.48
CA PHE A 216 52.36 42.61 43.54
C PHE A 216 51.16 41.75 43.15
N ASP A 217 51.12 40.56 43.76
CA ASP A 217 50.07 39.56 43.60
C ASP A 217 48.93 39.83 44.59
N CYS A 218 47.68 39.73 44.12
CA CYS A 218 46.51 39.99 44.94
C CYS A 218 45.38 39.02 44.58
N SER A 219 45.08 38.11 45.50
CA SER A 219 43.99 37.15 45.41
C SER A 219 42.92 37.42 46.47
N LEU A 220 41.65 37.31 46.09
CA LEU A 220 40.51 37.25 47.01
C LEU A 220 39.59 36.08 46.64
N GLU A 221 39.08 35.39 47.64
CA GLU A 221 37.90 34.52 47.54
C GLU A 221 36.77 35.18 48.34
N ALA A 222 35.65 35.45 47.68
CA ALA A 222 34.50 36.11 48.28
C ALA A 222 33.20 35.38 47.93
N ALA A 223 32.35 35.13 48.93
CA ALA A 223 31.00 34.64 48.71
C ALA A 223 30.09 35.78 48.19
N ILE A 224 29.20 35.48 47.25
CA ILE A 224 28.16 36.41 46.77
C ILE A 224 27.00 36.42 47.77
N VAL A 225 27.21 37.04 48.93
CA VAL A 225 26.26 36.94 50.05
C VAL A 225 25.03 37.85 49.83
N ASN A 226 23.85 37.30 50.14
CA ASN A 226 22.54 37.98 50.24
C ASN A 226 21.71 38.22 48.97
N THR A 227 22.13 37.82 47.77
CA THR A 227 21.19 37.79 46.61
C THR A 227 21.57 36.71 45.60
N PRO A 228 20.68 35.75 45.28
CA PRO A 228 20.87 34.86 44.14
C PRO A 228 20.91 35.65 42.83
N LEU A 229 21.86 35.28 41.96
CA LEU A 229 21.95 35.80 40.60
C LEU A 229 20.74 35.36 39.78
N GLN A 230 20.27 36.23 38.88
CA GLN A 230 19.08 36.05 38.05
C GLN A 230 19.41 36.44 36.59
N HIS A 231 18.61 35.97 35.63
CA HIS A 231 18.73 36.40 34.23
C HIS A 231 18.70 37.95 34.13
N ALA A 232 19.56 38.49 33.27
CA ALA A 232 19.85 39.92 33.10
C ALA A 232 20.58 40.62 34.26
N ASP A 233 21.08 39.90 35.28
CA ASP A 233 22.06 40.47 36.21
C ASP A 233 23.40 40.71 35.51
N ARG A 234 23.97 41.89 35.75
CA ARG A 234 25.25 42.33 35.20
C ARG A 234 26.27 42.54 36.31
N PHE A 235 27.21 41.61 36.45
CA PHE A 235 28.34 41.72 37.36
C PHE A 235 29.43 42.56 36.70
N HIS A 236 29.55 43.81 37.14
CA HIS A 236 30.59 44.74 36.70
C HIS A 236 31.80 44.58 37.62
N PHE A 237 32.99 44.41 37.03
CA PHE A 237 34.24 44.34 37.76
C PHE A 237 35.24 45.39 37.26
N VAL A 238 35.95 46.01 38.20
CA VAL A 238 36.99 46.99 37.93
C VAL A 238 38.20 46.69 38.82
N ALA A 239 39.37 46.45 38.20
CA ALA A 239 40.65 46.36 38.91
C ALA A 239 41.47 47.63 38.64
N GLU A 240 41.70 48.41 39.68
CA GLU A 240 42.50 49.64 39.64
C GLU A 240 43.82 49.45 40.36
N THR A 241 44.90 49.98 39.80
CA THR A 241 46.23 49.91 40.40
C THR A 241 46.96 51.22 40.20
N SER A 242 47.36 51.84 41.31
CA SER A 242 48.03 53.14 41.33
C SER A 242 49.47 52.99 41.81
N ASN A 243 50.39 53.58 41.06
CA ASN A 243 51.79 53.71 41.48
C ASN A 243 52.05 55.07 42.15
N GLY A 244 53.24 55.21 42.71
CA GLY A 244 53.68 56.41 43.40
C GLY A 244 54.86 56.09 44.30
N GLY A 245 55.01 56.85 45.38
CA GLY A 245 56.07 56.65 46.37
C GLY A 245 56.61 57.96 46.92
N TYR A 246 57.84 57.95 47.42
CA TYR A 246 58.45 59.13 48.05
C TYR A 246 59.91 59.36 47.63
N VAL A 247 60.36 60.59 47.84
CA VAL A 247 61.78 60.99 47.86
C VAL A 247 62.07 61.88 49.06
N THR A 248 63.11 61.56 49.83
CA THR A 248 63.70 62.44 50.85
C THR A 248 64.97 63.08 50.29
N ILE A 249 65.23 64.33 50.67
CA ILE A 249 66.31 65.16 50.13
C ILE A 249 67.20 65.59 51.29
N ASN A 250 68.52 65.45 51.13
CA ASN A 250 69.51 65.97 52.09
C ASN A 250 69.34 67.48 52.22
N ASN A 251 69.16 67.98 53.44
CA ASN A 251 69.31 69.40 53.69
C ASN A 251 70.79 69.66 53.97
N TYR A 252 71.42 70.55 53.20
CA TYR A 252 72.81 70.96 53.42
C TYR A 252 72.94 72.24 54.22
N ASP A 253 71.82 72.97 54.43
CA ASP A 253 71.78 74.20 55.23
C ASP A 253 71.58 73.93 56.74
N SER A 254 71.30 72.68 57.11
CA SER A 254 71.21 72.17 58.49
C SER A 254 71.44 70.66 58.51
N SER A 255 72.09 70.10 59.53
CA SER A 255 72.47 68.67 59.61
C SER A 255 71.28 67.69 59.75
N GLY A 256 70.51 67.50 58.69
CA GLY A 256 69.32 66.65 58.64
C GLY A 256 68.73 66.55 57.23
N THR A 257 67.49 66.04 57.14
CA THR A 257 66.81 65.81 55.86
C THR A 257 65.53 66.62 55.75
N TYR A 258 65.13 66.96 54.52
CA TYR A 258 63.76 67.37 54.25
C TYR A 258 62.84 66.14 54.30
N GLY A 259 61.69 66.28 54.97
CA GLY A 259 60.66 65.25 55.05
C GLY A 259 60.19 64.76 53.67
N PRO A 260 59.64 63.54 53.59
CA PRO A 260 59.35 62.88 52.32
C PRO A 260 58.43 63.71 51.44
N LYS A 261 58.86 63.93 50.19
CA LYS A 261 58.01 64.44 49.12
C LYS A 261 57.46 63.28 48.32
N TYR A 262 56.15 63.18 48.26
CA TYR A 262 55.49 62.09 47.54
C TYR A 262 55.38 62.38 46.04
N TYR A 263 55.47 61.32 45.24
CA TYR A 263 55.20 61.36 43.80
C TYR A 263 53.69 61.27 43.56
N SER A 264 53.16 62.17 42.74
CA SER A 264 51.85 62.03 42.09
C SER A 264 51.91 60.83 41.15
N GLY A 265 51.00 59.88 41.34
CA GLY A 265 51.00 58.59 40.66
C GLY A 265 50.46 58.60 39.24
N GLN A 266 50.41 57.40 38.66
CA GLN A 266 49.57 57.03 37.53
C GLN A 266 48.76 55.79 37.91
N THR A 267 47.53 55.71 37.40
CA THR A 267 46.60 54.60 37.64
C THR A 267 46.35 53.84 36.34
N THR A 268 46.27 52.51 36.45
CA THR A 268 45.83 51.60 35.40
C THR A 268 44.55 50.93 35.86
N THR A 269 43.56 50.85 34.97
CA THR A 269 42.21 50.38 35.28
C THR A 269 41.79 49.37 34.23
N HIS A 270 41.81 48.09 34.58
CA HIS A 270 41.22 47.04 33.76
C HIS A 270 39.75 46.85 34.14
N LYS A 271 38.92 46.47 33.16
CA LYS A 271 37.49 46.23 33.36
C LYS A 271 37.05 44.92 32.72
N SER A 272 35.92 44.42 33.20
CA SER A 272 35.15 43.33 32.58
C SER A 272 33.71 43.33 33.09
N GLU A 273 32.80 42.73 32.32
CA GLU A 273 31.41 42.49 32.69
C GLU A 273 31.09 41.02 32.43
N PHE A 274 30.49 40.33 33.40
CA PHE A 274 29.77 39.09 33.11
C PHE A 274 28.27 39.27 33.29
N VAL A 275 27.50 38.71 32.36
CA VAL A 275 26.05 38.86 32.27
C VAL A 275 25.42 37.49 32.44
N ILE A 276 24.53 37.39 33.43
CA ILE A 276 23.86 36.13 33.73
C ILE A 276 22.68 35.95 32.79
N ASP A 277 22.68 34.85 32.05
CA ASP A 277 21.58 34.44 31.20
C ASP A 277 21.16 33.01 31.49
N LEU A 278 19.93 32.86 31.98
CA LEU A 278 19.31 31.59 32.35
C LEU A 278 18.17 31.21 31.37
N VAL A 279 17.97 32.00 30.32
CA VAL A 279 16.97 31.76 29.28
C VAL A 279 17.60 30.90 28.19
N LYS A 280 16.81 30.00 27.60
CA LYS A 280 17.27 29.18 26.47
C LYS A 280 16.99 29.91 25.15
N PRO A 281 17.84 29.71 24.11
CA PRO A 281 17.46 29.95 22.73
C PRO A 281 16.04 29.50 22.43
N PHE A 282 15.29 30.33 21.72
CA PHE A 282 13.92 30.03 21.33
C PHE A 282 13.72 30.24 19.83
N HIS A 283 12.81 29.46 19.26
CA HIS A 283 12.30 29.72 17.93
C HIS A 283 11.05 30.59 18.03
N CYS A 284 10.94 31.62 17.19
CA CYS A 284 9.86 32.60 17.23
C CYS A 284 8.45 31.98 17.21
N SER A 285 8.26 30.81 16.57
CA SER A 285 6.96 30.12 16.49
C SER A 285 6.49 29.47 17.81
N VAL A 286 7.33 29.45 18.85
CA VAL A 286 7.01 28.82 20.16
C VAL A 286 6.69 29.90 21.22
N GLY A 287 6.36 31.11 20.78
CA GLY A 287 5.94 32.24 21.62
C GLY A 287 5.34 33.43 20.85
N SER A 288 5.43 33.46 19.52
CA SER A 288 4.87 34.49 18.64
C SER A 288 4.43 33.90 17.29
N THR A 289 3.74 34.69 16.46
CA THR A 289 3.32 34.29 15.11
C THR A 289 4.35 34.68 14.06
N CYS A 290 5.34 33.81 13.83
CA CYS A 290 6.28 33.91 12.70
C CYS A 290 6.07 32.75 11.70
N THR A 291 6.42 32.97 10.43
CA THR A 291 6.33 31.99 9.34
C THR A 291 7.65 31.26 9.05
N ASP A 292 8.69 31.51 9.85
CA ASP A 292 9.99 30.87 9.70
C ASP A 292 9.93 29.39 10.15
N ASN A 293 10.73 28.54 9.50
CA ASN A 293 10.87 27.13 9.88
C ASN A 293 12.05 26.95 10.83
N MET A 294 11.79 26.44 12.04
CA MET A 294 12.85 26.11 13.00
C MET A 294 13.80 25.02 12.50
N LEU A 295 13.28 24.10 11.68
CA LEU A 295 14.02 23.06 10.99
C LEU A 295 13.15 22.56 9.82
N ASP A 296 13.50 23.00 8.61
CA ASP A 296 12.99 22.49 7.34
C ASP A 296 13.92 21.36 6.86
N ARG A 297 13.30 20.25 6.46
CA ARG A 297 13.97 19.03 5.97
C ARG A 297 13.68 18.72 4.50
N GLY A 298 12.92 19.56 3.81
CA GLY A 298 12.24 19.17 2.59
C GLY A 298 11.10 18.17 2.85
N PRO A 299 10.72 17.36 1.84
CA PRO A 299 9.58 16.43 1.95
C PRO A 299 9.71 15.44 3.12
N PRO A 300 8.64 15.19 3.90
CA PRO A 300 8.63 14.19 4.97
C PRO A 300 8.82 12.76 4.46
N VAL A 301 8.49 12.51 3.20
CA VAL A 301 8.70 11.23 2.51
C VAL A 301 9.39 11.53 1.17
N THR A 302 10.51 10.87 0.89
CA THR A 302 11.38 11.23 -0.24
C THR A 302 12.02 10.03 -0.93
N LYS A 303 12.09 10.07 -2.27
CA LYS A 303 12.94 9.17 -3.09
C LYS A 303 14.28 9.80 -3.48
N SER A 304 14.54 11.03 -3.04
CA SER A 304 15.82 11.71 -3.22
C SER A 304 16.74 11.42 -2.04
N GLU A 305 17.91 10.86 -2.35
CA GLU A 305 19.05 10.74 -1.42
C GLU A 305 19.55 12.12 -0.93
N LYS A 306 19.32 13.20 -1.72
CA LYS A 306 19.91 14.52 -1.49
C LYS A 306 19.02 15.35 -0.59
N LEU A 307 19.54 15.70 0.57
CA LEU A 307 18.83 16.40 1.63
C LEU A 307 19.35 17.83 1.77
N LYS A 308 18.46 18.82 1.66
CA LYS A 308 18.76 20.24 1.83
C LYS A 308 18.04 20.78 3.06
N LEU A 309 18.75 20.76 4.19
CA LEU A 309 18.26 21.23 5.49
C LEU A 309 18.32 22.76 5.54
N ARG A 310 17.32 23.39 6.16
CA ARG A 310 17.24 24.85 6.31
C ARG A 310 16.65 25.21 7.67
N TRP A 311 17.01 26.36 8.22
CA TRP A 311 16.40 26.89 9.43
C TRP A 311 16.47 28.41 9.47
N ALA A 312 15.48 29.02 10.11
CA ALA A 312 15.36 30.46 10.36
C ALA A 312 14.71 30.68 11.74
N GLY A 313 14.23 31.89 12.06
CA GLY A 313 13.43 32.20 13.25
C GLY A 313 14.01 31.93 14.64
N TRP A 314 15.24 31.43 14.75
CA TRP A 314 15.94 31.22 16.02
C TRP A 314 16.55 32.51 16.54
N SER A 315 16.28 32.79 17.81
CA SER A 315 16.79 33.94 18.57
C SER A 315 17.07 33.54 20.00
N ASP A 316 17.80 34.39 20.72
CA ASP A 316 17.87 34.35 22.16
C ASP A 316 17.58 35.76 22.72
N ALA A 317 17.20 35.85 24.00
CA ALA A 317 16.74 37.07 24.65
C ALA A 317 17.86 38.04 25.03
N LEU A 318 19.09 37.59 25.29
CA LEU A 318 20.13 38.41 25.92
C LEU A 318 21.56 38.02 25.53
N ALA A 319 21.94 36.75 25.61
CA ALA A 319 23.26 36.26 25.18
C ALA A 319 23.41 36.15 23.66
N GLY A 320 22.31 35.90 22.94
CA GLY A 320 22.31 35.70 21.49
C GLY A 320 22.89 34.34 21.06
N ILE A 321 22.52 33.87 19.86
CA ILE A 321 22.97 32.58 19.34
C ILE A 321 24.49 32.60 19.08
N LYS A 322 25.19 31.58 19.58
CA LYS A 322 26.63 31.30 19.42
C LYS A 322 26.90 30.33 18.27
N LEU A 323 26.15 29.23 18.24
CA LEU A 323 26.31 28.16 17.24
C LEU A 323 25.03 27.33 17.08
N TYR A 324 25.02 26.47 16.08
CA TYR A 324 24.09 25.36 15.95
C TYR A 324 24.86 24.03 15.93
N GLU A 325 24.44 23.06 16.72
CA GLU A 325 24.78 21.66 16.46
C GLU A 325 23.73 21.05 15.54
N LEU A 326 24.16 20.47 14.42
CA LEU A 326 23.31 19.71 13.51
C LEU A 326 23.70 18.23 13.58
N ALA A 327 22.71 17.36 13.80
CA ALA A 327 22.90 15.92 13.71
C ALA A 327 21.80 15.24 12.89
N VAL A 328 22.18 14.29 12.03
CA VAL A 328 21.26 13.45 11.25
C VAL A 328 21.47 12.00 11.64
N TYR A 329 20.44 11.33 12.13
CA TYR A 329 20.50 9.93 12.57
C TYR A 329 19.65 9.04 11.68
N LYS A 330 20.20 7.90 11.24
CA LYS A 330 19.37 6.78 10.75
C LYS A 330 18.72 6.13 11.97
N MET A 331 17.40 6.05 11.99
CA MET A 331 16.65 5.46 13.10
C MET A 331 16.63 3.94 12.99
N LYS A 332 16.47 3.28 14.14
CA LYS A 332 16.52 1.83 14.27
C LYS A 332 15.38 1.32 15.14
N ALA A 333 14.87 0.14 14.82
CA ALA A 333 13.82 -0.50 15.60
C ALA A 333 14.38 -1.01 16.95
N PHE A 334 13.71 -0.64 18.04
CA PHE A 334 13.91 -1.19 19.38
C PHE A 334 12.54 -1.64 19.92
N GLY A 335 12.28 -2.94 19.83
CA GLY A 335 10.94 -3.48 20.02
C GLY A 335 9.95 -2.87 19.01
N TYR A 336 8.85 -2.31 19.51
CA TYR A 336 7.79 -1.72 18.68
C TYR A 336 7.99 -0.23 18.33
N LYS A 337 9.15 0.37 18.64
CA LYS A 337 9.42 1.80 18.37
C LYS A 337 10.72 2.04 17.63
N LEU A 338 10.77 3.13 16.86
CA LEU A 338 12.00 3.65 16.27
C LEU A 338 12.74 4.54 17.28
N THR A 339 14.08 4.47 17.30
CA THR A 339 14.94 5.29 18.16
C THR A 339 16.25 5.65 17.44
N HIS A 340 16.92 6.69 17.94
CA HIS A 340 18.33 6.99 17.65
C HIS A 340 19.19 7.10 18.92
N ASN A 341 18.64 6.76 20.09
CA ASN A 341 19.36 6.79 21.36
C ASN A 341 20.40 5.66 21.35
N GLY A 342 21.69 6.00 21.33
CA GLY A 342 22.80 5.05 21.22
C GLY A 342 23.27 4.77 19.79
N GLU A 343 22.60 5.32 18.76
CA GLU A 343 23.04 5.19 17.37
C GLU A 343 23.99 6.33 16.98
N THR A 344 24.95 6.03 16.10
CA THR A 344 25.88 7.02 15.55
C THR A 344 25.16 7.92 14.54
N ALA A 345 25.42 9.23 14.59
CA ALA A 345 24.88 10.16 13.61
C ALA A 345 25.60 10.00 12.25
N LEU A 346 24.83 9.95 11.16
CA LEU A 346 25.32 9.99 9.78
C LEU A 346 26.01 11.33 9.46
N VAL A 347 25.53 12.40 10.08
CA VAL A 347 26.11 13.74 10.06
C VAL A 347 26.15 14.25 11.50
N ARG A 348 27.26 14.86 11.92
CA ARG A 348 27.34 15.68 13.14
C ARG A 348 28.27 16.86 12.84
N GLU A 349 27.72 18.07 12.84
CA GLU A 349 28.44 19.30 12.53
C GLU A 349 28.16 20.38 13.57
N THR A 350 29.17 21.20 13.85
CA THR A 350 29.05 22.44 14.64
C THR A 350 29.15 23.62 13.68
N LEU A 351 28.12 24.46 13.63
CA LEU A 351 27.91 25.47 12.59
C LEU A 351 27.80 26.87 13.21
N ASP A 352 28.41 27.87 12.57
CA ASP A 352 28.39 29.27 13.03
C ASP A 352 26.96 29.80 13.20
N ALA A 353 26.74 30.73 14.14
CA ALA A 353 25.46 31.42 14.38
C ALA A 353 24.82 32.10 13.14
N THR A 354 25.56 32.30 12.05
CA THR A 354 25.09 32.83 10.77
C THR A 354 24.60 31.77 9.78
N THR A 355 24.88 30.48 10.02
CA THR A 355 24.52 29.37 9.14
C THR A 355 23.01 29.09 9.17
N ARG A 356 22.38 28.96 7.99
CA ARG A 356 20.91 28.76 7.84
C ARG A 356 20.53 27.62 6.87
N VAL A 357 21.52 26.96 6.27
CA VAL A 357 21.35 25.88 5.28
C VAL A 357 22.49 24.89 5.41
N TYR A 358 22.19 23.59 5.32
CA TYR A 358 23.18 22.51 5.18
C TYR A 358 22.73 21.50 4.12
N ASN A 359 23.66 20.94 3.35
CA ASN A 359 23.36 19.93 2.34
C ASN A 359 24.04 18.60 2.74
N THR A 360 23.34 17.48 2.64
CA THR A 360 23.89 16.15 2.87
C THR A 360 23.23 15.09 1.98
N THR A 361 23.72 13.85 2.04
CA THR A 361 23.20 12.71 1.28
C THR A 361 22.89 11.55 2.23
N LEU A 362 21.72 10.94 2.07
CA LEU A 362 21.29 9.73 2.76
C LEU A 362 21.84 8.49 2.03
N ILE A 363 22.44 7.55 2.76
CA ILE A 363 23.20 6.44 2.15
C ILE A 363 22.32 5.24 1.78
N ASP A 364 21.40 4.83 2.66
CA ASP A 364 20.48 3.71 2.41
C ASP A 364 19.04 4.10 2.78
N PRO A 365 18.03 3.36 2.28
CA PRO A 365 16.67 3.47 2.79
C PRO A 365 16.60 3.41 4.32
N GLY A 366 15.76 4.27 4.90
CA GLY A 366 15.62 4.40 6.34
C GLY A 366 14.62 5.47 6.75
N VAL A 367 14.16 5.38 7.99
CA VAL A 367 13.59 6.53 8.70
C VAL A 367 14.75 7.31 9.31
N TYR A 368 14.73 8.63 9.19
CA TYR A 368 15.80 9.51 9.65
C TYR A 368 15.26 10.58 10.59
N ALA A 369 15.96 10.78 11.71
CA ALA A 369 15.73 11.90 12.62
C ALA A 369 16.77 12.99 12.36
N VAL A 370 16.30 14.17 11.97
CA VAL A 370 17.11 15.38 11.87
C VAL A 370 16.95 16.15 13.17
N VAL A 371 18.06 16.47 13.82
CA VAL A 371 18.14 17.13 15.12
C VAL A 371 18.98 18.40 14.95
N LEU A 372 18.40 19.55 15.33
CA LEU A 372 19.09 20.84 15.35
C LEU A 372 19.03 21.40 16.77
N THR A 373 20.18 21.67 17.37
CA THR A 373 20.30 22.35 18.66
C THR A 373 20.88 23.73 18.44
N ALA A 374 20.17 24.78 18.86
CA ALA A 374 20.73 26.13 18.96
C ALA A 374 21.36 26.30 20.35
N GLU A 375 22.55 26.88 20.42
CA GLU A 375 23.26 27.24 21.66
C GLU A 375 23.53 28.75 21.69
N ASP A 376 23.36 29.39 22.85
CA ASP A 376 23.68 30.81 23.06
C ASP A 376 25.14 31.04 23.52
N ASN A 377 25.51 32.31 23.72
CA ASN A 377 26.83 32.66 24.25
C ASN A 377 27.00 32.38 25.77
N ALA A 378 25.95 31.95 26.46
CA ALA A 378 25.96 31.61 27.90
C ALA A 378 26.09 30.10 28.19
N GLY A 379 25.88 29.24 27.18
CA GLY A 379 25.85 27.78 27.30
C GLY A 379 24.44 27.18 27.41
N ASN A 380 23.37 27.98 27.33
CA ASN A 380 22.01 27.44 27.25
C ASN A 380 21.72 26.96 25.83
N HIS A 381 20.97 25.86 25.73
CA HIS A 381 20.68 25.21 24.47
C HIS A 381 19.21 24.79 24.37
N GLN A 382 18.67 24.82 23.16
CA GLN A 382 17.34 24.31 22.83
C GLN A 382 17.39 23.51 21.54
N THR A 383 16.78 22.32 21.57
CA THR A 383 16.79 21.36 20.47
C THR A 383 15.43 21.28 19.79
N ALA A 384 15.43 21.15 18.46
CA ALA A 384 14.29 20.75 17.64
C ALA A 384 14.60 19.42 16.93
N ARG A 385 13.57 18.59 16.74
CA ARG A 385 13.67 17.29 16.02
C ARG A 385 12.56 17.15 14.99
N ARG A 386 12.90 16.59 13.83
CA ARG A 386 12.02 16.35 12.68
C ARG A 386 12.33 14.99 12.06
N PHE A 387 11.32 14.33 11.48
CA PHE A 387 11.47 12.94 10.98
C PHE A 387 11.15 12.83 9.49
N LEU A 388 11.93 12.05 8.73
CA LEU A 388 11.63 11.75 7.33
C LEU A 388 11.80 10.27 7.00
N ILE A 389 11.09 9.79 5.99
CA ILE A 389 11.29 8.46 5.41
C ILE A 389 11.95 8.61 4.04
N PHE A 390 13.10 7.96 3.87
CA PHE A 390 13.81 7.87 2.60
C PHE A 390 13.78 6.42 2.08
N ASP A 391 13.34 6.26 0.84
CA ASP A 391 13.48 5.01 0.09
C ASP A 391 13.43 5.29 -1.42
N ASN A 392 14.41 4.78 -2.16
CA ASN A 392 14.52 4.94 -3.61
C ASN A 392 14.56 3.59 -4.35
N VAL A 393 14.42 2.46 -3.66
CA VAL A 393 14.62 1.11 -4.25
C VAL A 393 13.55 0.08 -3.88
N ASN A 394 12.98 0.12 -2.67
CA ASN A 394 11.97 -0.87 -2.29
C ASN A 394 10.59 -0.49 -2.82
N VAL A 395 9.81 -1.50 -3.22
CA VAL A 395 8.47 -1.36 -3.79
C VAL A 395 7.54 -2.41 -3.18
N VAL A 396 6.23 -2.23 -3.39
CA VAL A 396 5.24 -3.24 -3.00
C VAL A 396 5.40 -4.52 -3.83
N SER A 397 5.55 -5.65 -3.14
CA SER A 397 5.57 -7.01 -3.66
C SER A 397 4.24 -7.72 -3.41
N ILE A 398 3.95 -8.73 -4.24
CA ILE A 398 2.88 -9.71 -4.04
C ILE A 398 3.48 -10.95 -3.36
N ASN A 399 2.72 -11.52 -2.44
CA ASN A 399 3.02 -12.76 -1.73
C ASN A 399 2.23 -13.91 -2.35
N THR A 400 2.94 -14.95 -2.79
CA THR A 400 2.37 -16.10 -3.51
C THR A 400 2.34 -17.37 -2.67
N ALA A 401 2.36 -17.26 -1.33
CA ALA A 401 2.11 -18.38 -0.44
C ALA A 401 0.62 -18.80 -0.50
N GLU A 402 0.35 -20.09 -0.33
CA GLU A 402 -1.00 -20.68 -0.49
C GLU A 402 -2.04 -20.06 0.45
N ASP A 403 -1.63 -19.62 1.65
CA ASP A 403 -2.47 -18.96 2.64
C ASP A 403 -2.51 -17.42 2.51
N LYS A 404 -2.00 -16.87 1.39
CA LYS A 404 -1.77 -15.43 1.15
C LYS A 404 -2.26 -14.98 -0.23
N VAL A 405 -3.21 -15.71 -0.81
CA VAL A 405 -3.81 -15.43 -2.13
C VAL A 405 -4.88 -14.33 -2.08
N LEU A 406 -5.06 -13.62 -3.20
CA LEU A 406 -6.24 -12.79 -3.47
C LEU A 406 -7.39 -13.69 -3.94
N VAL A 407 -8.50 -13.70 -3.20
CA VAL A 407 -9.67 -14.56 -3.48
C VAL A 407 -10.98 -13.81 -3.34
N VAL A 408 -11.99 -14.29 -4.08
CA VAL A 408 -13.40 -13.94 -3.85
C VAL A 408 -13.95 -14.93 -2.82
N ASN A 409 -13.99 -14.53 -1.54
CA ASN A 409 -14.41 -15.39 -0.43
C ASN A 409 -15.91 -15.78 -0.50
N SER A 410 -16.69 -15.08 -1.31
CA SER A 410 -18.10 -15.39 -1.62
C SER A 410 -18.28 -16.41 -2.76
N ALA A 411 -17.21 -16.81 -3.44
CA ALA A 411 -17.22 -17.91 -4.41
C ALA A 411 -17.19 -19.27 -3.70
N ALA A 412 -17.69 -20.31 -4.35
CA ALA A 412 -17.88 -21.63 -3.73
C ALA A 412 -16.54 -22.32 -3.44
N GLU A 413 -16.25 -22.60 -2.17
CA GLU A 413 -14.98 -23.20 -1.72
C GLU A 413 -14.67 -24.55 -2.39
N ASN A 414 -15.68 -25.38 -2.63
CA ASN A 414 -15.56 -26.66 -3.34
C ASN A 414 -15.17 -26.51 -4.83
N THR A 415 -15.17 -25.28 -5.37
CA THR A 415 -14.64 -24.94 -6.71
C THR A 415 -13.24 -24.32 -6.64
N SER A 416 -12.59 -24.32 -5.48
CA SER A 416 -11.39 -23.53 -5.19
C SER A 416 -11.61 -22.03 -5.42
N TYR A 417 -12.79 -21.52 -5.03
CA TYR A 417 -13.20 -20.12 -5.17
C TYR A 417 -13.23 -19.59 -6.61
N THR A 418 -13.50 -20.46 -7.61
CA THR A 418 -13.56 -20.07 -9.03
C THR A 418 -14.96 -19.75 -9.56
N TRP A 419 -16.03 -20.25 -8.92
CA TRP A 419 -17.42 -20.00 -9.32
C TRP A 419 -18.25 -19.34 -8.22
N LEU A 420 -19.02 -18.32 -8.61
CA LEU A 420 -20.11 -17.73 -7.83
C LEU A 420 -21.41 -18.46 -8.17
N THR A 421 -21.91 -19.28 -7.24
CA THR A 421 -23.16 -20.05 -7.37
C THR A 421 -24.40 -19.28 -6.92
N SER A 422 -24.32 -17.95 -6.84
CA SER A 422 -25.43 -17.07 -6.42
C SER A 422 -25.49 -15.82 -7.29
N LEU A 423 -26.70 -15.46 -7.72
CA LEU A 423 -26.99 -14.23 -8.47
C LEU A 423 -27.26 -13.03 -7.54
N GLN A 424 -27.23 -11.82 -8.08
CA GLN A 424 -27.62 -10.61 -7.33
C GLN A 424 -29.14 -10.62 -7.11
N SER A 425 -29.58 -10.72 -5.85
CA SER A 425 -31.01 -10.65 -5.52
C SER A 425 -31.45 -9.21 -5.28
N SER A 426 -32.35 -8.72 -6.12
CA SER A 426 -32.98 -7.41 -5.98
C SER A 426 -34.02 -7.32 -4.85
N SER A 427 -34.36 -8.44 -4.20
CA SER A 427 -35.35 -8.49 -3.11
C SER A 427 -34.75 -8.36 -1.70
N TYR A 428 -33.42 -8.27 -1.55
CA TYR A 428 -32.75 -8.14 -0.26
C TYR A 428 -31.88 -6.88 -0.20
N THR A 429 -32.16 -6.02 0.78
CA THR A 429 -31.41 -4.76 1.03
C THR A 429 -30.61 -4.85 2.32
N GLY A 430 -29.31 -4.51 2.29
CA GLY A 430 -28.40 -4.57 3.44
C GLY A 430 -27.50 -5.80 3.40
N ASP A 431 -27.13 -6.35 4.56
CA ASP A 431 -26.23 -7.51 4.73
C ASP A 431 -26.79 -8.86 4.18
N GLN A 432 -27.84 -8.80 3.37
CA GLN A 432 -28.48 -9.92 2.68
C GLN A 432 -28.59 -9.70 1.16
N ALA A 433 -28.19 -8.52 0.65
CA ALA A 433 -27.88 -8.38 -0.77
C ALA A 433 -26.72 -9.34 -1.11
N SER A 434 -26.70 -9.91 -2.31
CA SER A 434 -25.73 -10.95 -2.72
C SER A 434 -24.33 -10.36 -3.00
N ASN A 435 -23.76 -9.64 -2.03
CA ASN A 435 -22.49 -8.94 -2.12
C ASN A 435 -21.34 -9.92 -2.42
N VAL A 436 -20.32 -9.39 -3.10
CA VAL A 436 -19.10 -10.12 -3.43
C VAL A 436 -18.01 -9.72 -2.44
N ASP A 437 -17.71 -10.61 -1.49
CA ASP A 437 -16.62 -10.45 -0.53
C ASP A 437 -15.27 -10.82 -1.15
N ILE A 438 -14.30 -9.90 -1.05
CA ILE A 438 -12.96 -10.00 -1.63
C ILE A 438 -11.94 -9.96 -0.49
N TYR A 439 -11.03 -10.93 -0.42
CA TYR A 439 -10.07 -11.14 0.67
C TYR A 439 -8.63 -11.18 0.12
N TRP A 440 -7.68 -10.51 0.76
CA TRP A 440 -6.26 -10.44 0.33
C TRP A 440 -5.27 -10.36 1.50
N ARG A 441 -5.58 -11.00 2.63
CA ARG A 441 -4.78 -10.94 3.86
C ARG A 441 -3.34 -11.36 3.65
N GLY A 442 -2.39 -10.45 3.89
CA GLY A 442 -0.96 -10.63 3.70
C GLY A 442 -0.52 -10.87 2.25
N HIS A 443 -1.39 -10.63 1.27
CA HIS A 443 -1.11 -10.80 -0.16
C HIS A 443 -0.22 -9.69 -0.72
N PHE A 444 -0.33 -8.46 -0.20
CA PHE A 444 0.55 -7.35 -0.55
C PHE A 444 1.43 -6.95 0.63
N ALA A 445 2.69 -6.61 0.36
CA ALA A 445 3.62 -6.10 1.36
C ALA A 445 4.68 -5.21 0.73
N ASN A 446 5.09 -4.13 1.41
CA ASN A 446 6.46 -3.64 1.28
C ASN A 446 7.29 -4.36 2.36
N VAL A 447 7.90 -5.49 1.96
CA VAL A 447 8.61 -6.39 2.86
C VAL A 447 9.75 -5.66 3.59
N PHE A 448 10.41 -4.70 2.94
CA PHE A 448 11.50 -3.95 3.55
C PHE A 448 10.99 -3.00 4.65
N HIS A 449 9.92 -2.24 4.39
CA HIS A 449 9.33 -1.33 5.38
C HIS A 449 8.74 -2.08 6.57
N ASN A 450 8.08 -3.22 6.32
CA ASN A 450 7.55 -4.08 7.38
C ASN A 450 8.69 -4.68 8.23
N THR A 451 9.74 -5.22 7.60
CA THR A 451 10.87 -5.83 8.32
C THR A 451 11.60 -4.81 9.19
N HIS A 452 11.89 -3.63 8.64
CA HIS A 452 12.66 -2.59 9.32
C HIS A 452 11.80 -1.61 10.14
N LYS A 453 10.48 -1.85 10.24
CA LYS A 453 9.53 -1.09 11.07
C LYS A 453 9.49 0.41 10.77
N PHE A 454 9.56 0.77 9.48
CA PHE A 454 9.58 2.16 9.00
C PHE A 454 8.35 2.98 9.43
N LEU A 455 7.22 2.32 9.66
CA LEU A 455 5.93 2.95 9.95
C LEU A 455 5.57 2.88 11.45
N ASN A 456 6.50 2.44 12.29
CA ASN A 456 6.33 2.40 13.74
C ASN A 456 6.64 3.76 14.40
N GLY A 457 5.88 4.11 15.44
CA GLY A 457 6.05 5.36 16.17
C GLY A 457 7.42 5.47 16.87
N SER A 458 7.89 6.71 17.03
CA SER A 458 9.24 7.01 17.53
C SER A 458 9.29 7.22 19.05
N SER A 459 10.42 6.85 19.66
CA SER A 459 10.70 7.09 21.06
C SER A 459 10.81 8.59 21.37
N SER A 460 10.59 8.96 22.63
CA SER A 460 11.04 10.26 23.14
C SER A 460 12.55 10.43 22.96
N ASN A 461 12.98 11.66 22.75
CA ASN A 461 14.40 12.03 22.85
C ASN A 461 14.87 11.89 24.30
N SER A 462 16.18 11.70 24.51
CA SER A 462 16.81 11.74 25.84
C SER A 462 17.99 12.72 25.80
N PRO A 463 17.94 13.86 26.52
CA PRO A 463 16.83 14.35 27.34
C PRO A 463 15.57 14.70 26.51
N PRO A 464 14.38 14.80 27.13
CA PRO A 464 13.15 15.18 26.43
C PRO A 464 13.26 16.55 25.74
N ILE A 465 12.70 16.67 24.53
CA ILE A 465 12.61 17.94 23.80
C ILE A 465 11.41 18.74 24.31
N ALA A 466 11.58 20.06 24.42
CA ALA A 466 10.54 20.97 24.90
C ALA A 466 9.32 21.03 23.94
N ALA A 467 8.15 21.33 24.49
CA ALA A 467 6.91 21.45 23.73
C ALA A 467 7.04 22.49 22.59
N GLY A 468 6.43 22.20 21.44
CA GLY A 468 6.51 23.02 20.22
C GLY A 468 7.75 22.76 19.35
N TYR A 469 8.84 22.20 19.89
CA TYR A 469 10.07 21.97 19.13
C TYR A 469 10.15 20.59 18.43
N GLU A 470 9.18 19.71 18.65
CA GLU A 470 9.14 18.35 18.10
C GLU A 470 7.80 18.06 17.40
N GLU A 471 7.86 17.34 16.27
CA GLU A 471 6.67 16.79 15.60
C GLU A 471 6.13 15.61 16.43
N LEU A 472 5.26 15.92 17.39
CA LEU A 472 4.61 14.92 18.24
C LEU A 472 3.56 14.09 17.49
N THR A 473 2.80 14.73 16.60
CA THR A 473 1.66 14.15 15.89
C THR A 473 1.64 14.57 14.41
N GLY A 474 0.85 13.88 13.60
CA GLY A 474 0.68 14.15 12.17
C GLY A 474 1.24 13.06 11.27
N GLN A 475 0.73 13.00 10.04
CA GLN A 475 0.81 11.84 9.13
C GLN A 475 1.16 12.23 7.69
N PRO A 476 1.67 11.31 6.85
CA PRO A 476 1.96 11.58 5.44
C PRO A 476 0.69 11.91 4.63
N PRO A 477 0.79 12.71 3.55
CA PRO A 477 2.02 13.29 2.99
C PRO A 477 2.54 14.53 3.75
N ASP A 478 1.73 15.14 4.60
CA ASP A 478 1.97 16.47 5.17
C ASP A 478 3.13 16.50 6.18
N THR A 479 3.27 15.45 7.00
CA THR A 479 4.45 15.28 7.88
C THR A 479 4.73 13.80 8.19
N VAL A 480 5.89 13.54 8.80
CA VAL A 480 6.18 12.29 9.51
C VAL A 480 6.56 12.71 10.92
N SER A 481 5.82 12.22 11.91
CA SER A 481 5.92 12.64 13.31
C SER A 481 6.44 11.51 14.19
N ARG A 482 6.26 11.64 15.52
CA ARG A 482 6.49 10.54 16.47
C ARG A 482 5.37 9.49 16.51
N GLU A 483 4.20 9.76 15.95
CA GLU A 483 3.13 8.76 15.86
C GLU A 483 3.52 7.60 14.95
N ALA A 484 2.87 6.45 15.12
CA ALA A 484 2.94 5.40 14.12
C ALA A 484 2.13 5.81 12.89
N ILE A 485 2.55 5.38 11.71
CA ILE A 485 1.79 5.56 10.47
C ILE A 485 0.89 4.33 10.33
N PRO A 486 -0.45 4.49 10.29
CA PRO A 486 -1.38 3.39 10.08
C PRO A 486 -1.00 2.62 8.82
N ASN A 487 -0.75 1.32 8.97
CA ASN A 487 -0.35 0.45 7.88
C ASN A 487 -0.74 -0.99 8.17
N VAL A 488 -0.67 -1.83 7.15
CA VAL A 488 -0.60 -3.29 7.29
C VAL A 488 0.46 -3.79 6.31
N ASN A 489 1.40 -4.62 6.77
CA ASN A 489 2.50 -5.14 5.94
C ASN A 489 3.35 -4.09 5.17
N GLY A 490 3.40 -2.83 5.65
CA GLY A 490 4.06 -1.71 4.96
C GLY A 490 3.19 -0.97 3.93
N ILE A 491 1.94 -1.41 3.73
CA ILE A 491 0.93 -0.78 2.88
C ILE A 491 0.12 0.22 3.70
N VAL A 492 -0.06 1.44 3.17
CA VAL A 492 -0.83 2.52 3.83
C VAL A 492 -2.18 2.82 3.17
N LYS A 493 -2.43 2.25 1.98
CA LYS A 493 -3.70 2.39 1.25
C LYS A 493 -3.96 1.14 0.40
N TYR A 494 -5.20 0.64 0.46
CA TYR A 494 -5.76 -0.26 -0.55
C TYR A 494 -6.84 0.44 -1.37
N GLU A 495 -6.94 0.07 -2.64
CA GLU A 495 -8.00 0.46 -3.56
C GLU A 495 -8.49 -0.77 -4.31
N VAL A 496 -9.79 -0.82 -4.63
CA VAL A 496 -10.42 -1.94 -5.34
C VAL A 496 -11.10 -1.43 -6.61
N SER A 497 -11.06 -2.23 -7.66
CA SER A 497 -11.84 -2.05 -8.89
C SER A 497 -12.47 -3.39 -9.29
N ARG A 498 -13.57 -3.33 -10.04
CA ARG A 498 -14.35 -4.49 -10.48
C ARG A 498 -14.95 -4.26 -11.85
N ALA A 499 -15.08 -5.32 -12.64
CA ALA A 499 -15.79 -5.32 -13.91
C ALA A 499 -16.39 -6.71 -14.19
N VAL A 500 -17.39 -6.73 -15.06
CA VAL A 500 -18.14 -7.95 -15.45
C VAL A 500 -18.19 -8.01 -16.98
N ASP A 501 -17.96 -9.19 -17.55
CA ASP A 501 -18.28 -9.48 -18.96
C ASP A 501 -18.96 -10.84 -19.12
N HIS A 502 -19.44 -11.09 -20.33
CA HIS A 502 -20.08 -12.34 -20.74
C HIS A 502 -19.25 -13.06 -21.84
N ASP A 503 -17.91 -12.97 -21.74
CA ASP A 503 -16.93 -13.59 -22.65
C ASP A 503 -15.76 -14.21 -21.86
N GLY A 504 -16.06 -14.88 -20.73
CA GLY A 504 -15.06 -15.60 -19.93
C GLY A 504 -13.99 -14.70 -19.30
N GLY A 505 -14.23 -13.40 -19.14
CA GLY A 505 -13.26 -12.42 -18.65
C GLY A 505 -12.22 -12.00 -19.68
N ARG A 506 -12.45 -12.21 -20.98
CA ARG A 506 -11.52 -11.84 -22.07
C ARG A 506 -11.53 -10.35 -22.38
N SER A 507 -12.63 -9.64 -22.17
CA SER A 507 -12.71 -8.20 -22.40
C SER A 507 -12.16 -7.38 -21.23
N LEU A 508 -12.12 -7.97 -20.02
CA LEU A 508 -11.76 -7.33 -18.75
C LEU A 508 -10.26 -7.02 -18.59
N ASN A 509 -9.69 -6.23 -19.48
CA ASN A 509 -8.24 -6.05 -19.60
C ASN A 509 -7.64 -5.03 -18.61
N SER A 510 -8.41 -4.01 -18.19
CA SER A 510 -7.91 -2.98 -17.25
C SER A 510 -9.02 -2.35 -16.39
N PRO A 511 -8.70 -1.92 -15.15
CA PRO A 511 -9.63 -1.22 -14.26
C PRO A 511 -9.65 0.30 -14.46
N ASP A 512 -10.77 0.84 -14.96
CA ASP A 512 -10.92 2.27 -15.28
C ASP A 512 -11.26 3.14 -14.06
N SER A 513 -11.91 2.59 -13.03
CA SER A 513 -12.39 3.32 -11.85
C SER A 513 -12.04 2.62 -10.54
N TRP A 514 -11.55 3.37 -9.55
CA TRP A 514 -11.03 2.82 -8.30
C TRP A 514 -11.77 3.36 -7.07
N SER A 515 -12.15 2.47 -6.16
CA SER A 515 -12.71 2.80 -4.84
C SER A 515 -11.65 2.63 -3.75
N ASN A 516 -11.59 3.54 -2.78
CA ASN A 516 -10.74 3.36 -1.59
C ASN A 516 -11.32 2.27 -0.68
N VAL A 517 -10.46 1.62 0.11
CA VAL A 517 -10.86 0.74 1.21
C VAL A 517 -10.64 1.48 2.54
N ASP A 518 -11.71 1.69 3.32
CA ASP A 518 -11.63 2.50 4.56
C ASP A 518 -10.96 1.73 5.71
N ASP A 519 -11.49 0.56 6.09
CA ASP A 519 -10.86 -0.34 7.08
C ASP A 519 -9.82 -1.26 6.41
N PHE A 520 -8.85 -0.63 5.76
CA PHE A 520 -7.82 -1.29 4.94
C PHE A 520 -6.96 -2.30 5.73
N GLN A 521 -6.94 -2.21 7.07
CA GLN A 521 -6.19 -3.11 7.95
C GLN A 521 -6.79 -4.52 8.04
N ARG A 522 -8.06 -4.74 7.64
CA ARG A 522 -8.65 -6.08 7.56
C ARG A 522 -8.25 -6.88 6.32
N GLU A 523 -7.68 -6.20 5.32
CA GLU A 523 -7.28 -6.74 4.02
C GLU A 523 -8.45 -7.47 3.30
N THR A 524 -9.61 -6.80 3.28
CA THR A 524 -10.85 -7.25 2.63
C THR A 524 -11.75 -6.07 2.26
N MET A 525 -12.64 -6.27 1.29
CA MET A 525 -13.76 -5.37 0.98
C MET A 525 -14.97 -6.17 0.50
N THR A 526 -16.14 -5.83 1.03
CA THR A 526 -17.46 -6.28 0.55
C THR A 526 -17.93 -5.34 -0.56
N VAL A 527 -18.37 -5.89 -1.70
CA VAL A 527 -18.65 -5.09 -2.90
C VAL A 527 -19.91 -5.58 -3.63
N ASP A 528 -20.85 -4.69 -3.90
CA ASP A 528 -22.08 -5.03 -4.64
C ASP A 528 -21.79 -5.20 -6.14
N ILE A 529 -22.15 -6.35 -6.72
CA ILE A 529 -21.92 -6.68 -8.14
C ILE A 529 -23.20 -7.29 -8.74
N PRO A 530 -23.95 -6.53 -9.56
CA PRO A 530 -24.93 -7.07 -10.50
C PRO A 530 -24.27 -8.08 -11.45
N ARG A 531 -24.92 -9.22 -11.63
CA ARG A 531 -24.43 -10.37 -12.40
C ARG A 531 -25.57 -11.33 -12.75
N GLU A 532 -25.45 -11.96 -13.91
CA GLU A 532 -26.32 -13.02 -14.43
C GLU A 532 -25.51 -14.32 -14.64
N ASP A 533 -26.16 -15.46 -14.91
CA ASP A 533 -25.42 -16.71 -15.16
C ASP A 533 -24.64 -16.61 -16.50
N GLY A 534 -23.45 -17.22 -16.57
CA GLY A 534 -22.51 -17.08 -17.70
C GLY A 534 -21.58 -15.86 -17.59
N ASP A 535 -21.87 -14.91 -16.70
CA ASP A 535 -20.99 -13.77 -16.46
C ASP A 535 -19.63 -14.18 -15.87
N SER A 536 -18.66 -13.30 -16.04
CA SER A 536 -17.30 -13.43 -15.54
C SER A 536 -16.89 -12.12 -14.86
N VAL A 537 -16.58 -12.19 -13.57
CA VAL A 537 -16.29 -11.05 -12.71
C VAL A 537 -14.78 -10.99 -12.47
N ARG A 538 -14.13 -9.91 -12.91
CA ARG A 538 -12.73 -9.61 -12.55
C ARG A 538 -12.68 -8.52 -11.49
N VAL A 539 -11.92 -8.79 -10.43
CA VAL A 539 -11.66 -7.86 -9.34
C VAL A 539 -10.17 -7.57 -9.29
N TRP A 540 -9.80 -6.29 -9.25
CA TRP A 540 -8.43 -5.82 -9.07
C TRP A 540 -8.29 -5.19 -7.69
N VAL A 541 -7.17 -5.46 -7.02
CA VAL A 541 -6.77 -4.78 -5.79
C VAL A 541 -5.44 -4.09 -6.00
N ARG A 542 -5.38 -2.79 -5.72
CA ARG A 542 -4.17 -1.97 -5.77
C ARG A 542 -3.72 -1.61 -4.36
N ALA A 543 -2.48 -1.98 -4.05
CA ALA A 543 -1.81 -1.70 -2.79
C ALA A 543 -0.79 -0.57 -2.98
N THR A 544 -0.77 0.40 -2.06
CA THR A 544 0.15 1.55 -2.11
C THR A 544 0.94 1.66 -0.80
N ASP A 545 2.27 1.74 -0.89
CA ASP A 545 3.13 2.03 0.27
C ASP A 545 3.27 3.54 0.54
N VAL A 546 3.92 3.90 1.66
CA VAL A 546 4.10 5.29 2.09
C VAL A 546 4.85 6.16 1.05
N MET A 547 5.65 5.53 0.19
CA MET A 547 6.44 6.20 -0.85
C MET A 547 5.65 6.39 -2.16
N GLY A 548 4.37 6.03 -2.18
CA GLY A 548 3.53 6.04 -3.37
C GLY A 548 3.90 4.97 -4.40
N ASN A 549 4.62 3.90 -4.02
CA ASN A 549 4.78 2.76 -4.92
C ASN A 549 3.48 1.95 -4.93
N THR A 550 2.91 1.74 -6.12
CA THR A 550 1.70 0.94 -6.30
C THR A 550 2.02 -0.44 -6.86
N LYS A 551 1.39 -1.49 -6.33
CA LYS A 551 1.28 -2.80 -6.98
C LYS A 551 -0.18 -3.17 -7.14
N THR A 552 -0.52 -3.84 -8.24
CA THR A 552 -1.88 -4.34 -8.50
C THR A 552 -1.80 -5.83 -8.78
N ASP A 553 -2.79 -6.58 -8.30
CA ASP A 553 -3.09 -7.95 -8.74
C ASP A 553 -4.61 -8.10 -8.96
N SER A 554 -5.04 -9.21 -9.55
CA SER A 554 -6.46 -9.44 -9.86
C SER A 554 -6.88 -10.91 -9.81
N VAL A 555 -8.09 -11.16 -9.32
CA VAL A 555 -8.76 -12.45 -9.38
C VAL A 555 -9.91 -12.42 -10.39
N LEU A 556 -10.11 -13.53 -11.10
CA LEU A 556 -11.24 -13.77 -12.00
C LEU A 556 -12.08 -14.90 -11.40
N VAL A 557 -13.40 -14.70 -11.35
CA VAL A 557 -14.38 -15.75 -11.05
C VAL A 557 -15.48 -15.74 -12.10
N HIS A 558 -16.14 -16.88 -12.29
CA HIS A 558 -17.25 -17.04 -13.21
C HIS A 558 -18.57 -17.22 -12.44
N VAL A 559 -19.71 -16.97 -13.08
CA VAL A 559 -21.03 -16.99 -12.44
C VAL A 559 -21.86 -18.11 -13.05
N ASP A 560 -22.33 -19.02 -12.20
CA ASP A 560 -23.26 -20.09 -12.59
C ASP A 560 -23.99 -20.61 -11.34
N SER A 561 -25.25 -20.19 -11.21
CA SER A 561 -26.20 -20.63 -10.19
C SER A 561 -27.12 -21.78 -10.68
N SER A 562 -27.00 -22.16 -11.95
CA SER A 562 -27.81 -23.21 -12.56
C SER A 562 -27.18 -24.59 -12.38
N PRO A 563 -27.93 -25.64 -11.97
CA PRO A 563 -27.43 -27.01 -12.02
C PRO A 563 -27.61 -27.60 -13.45
N PRO A 564 -26.88 -28.67 -13.81
CA PRO A 564 -27.04 -29.35 -15.10
C PRO A 564 -28.49 -29.70 -15.44
N VAL A 565 -28.84 -29.63 -16.72
CA VAL A 565 -30.05 -30.30 -17.23
C VAL A 565 -29.73 -31.76 -17.52
N VAL A 566 -30.64 -32.66 -17.14
CA VAL A 566 -30.65 -34.07 -17.59
C VAL A 566 -32.04 -34.34 -18.16
N GLN A 567 -32.08 -34.80 -19.42
CA GLN A 567 -33.31 -35.01 -20.18
C GLN A 567 -33.20 -36.24 -21.10
N ASP A 568 -34.29 -36.59 -21.79
CA ASP A 568 -34.29 -37.58 -22.88
C ASP A 568 -33.67 -38.95 -22.51
N VAL A 569 -33.95 -39.41 -21.29
CA VAL A 569 -33.46 -40.70 -20.76
C VAL A 569 -34.33 -41.86 -21.25
N TRP A 570 -33.73 -42.87 -21.88
CA TRP A 570 -34.42 -44.10 -22.28
C TRP A 570 -33.49 -45.30 -22.47
N LEU A 571 -34.06 -46.50 -22.61
CA LEU A 571 -33.38 -47.67 -23.17
C LEU A 571 -33.44 -47.68 -24.72
N SER A 572 -32.42 -48.30 -25.32
CA SER A 572 -32.28 -48.43 -26.78
C SER A 572 -31.92 -49.87 -27.17
N ARG A 573 -32.63 -50.46 -28.15
CA ARG A 573 -32.43 -51.83 -28.65
C ARG A 573 -32.80 -51.90 -30.14
N HIS A 574 -31.98 -52.59 -30.95
CA HIS A 574 -32.17 -52.75 -32.42
C HIS A 574 -32.48 -51.45 -33.19
N GLY A 575 -31.92 -50.32 -32.75
CA GLY A 575 -32.16 -49.00 -33.35
C GLY A 575 -33.48 -48.32 -32.96
N ARG A 576 -34.31 -48.95 -32.11
CA ARG A 576 -35.41 -48.27 -31.41
C ARG A 576 -34.89 -47.62 -30.14
N THR A 577 -35.52 -46.52 -29.79
CA THR A 577 -35.29 -45.68 -28.60
C THR A 577 -36.57 -45.62 -27.76
N GLN A 578 -36.58 -44.83 -26.68
CA GLN A 578 -37.77 -44.60 -25.84
C GLN A 578 -38.36 -45.87 -25.20
N LEU A 579 -37.53 -46.90 -25.01
CA LEU A 579 -37.91 -48.10 -24.28
C LEU A 579 -37.79 -47.87 -22.76
N ALA A 580 -38.69 -48.49 -21.99
CA ALA A 580 -38.67 -48.52 -20.52
C ALA A 580 -38.54 -49.96 -19.97
N VAL A 581 -38.38 -50.95 -20.85
CA VAL A 581 -38.38 -52.36 -20.52
C VAL A 581 -37.15 -53.02 -21.15
N HIS A 582 -36.51 -53.91 -20.40
CA HIS A 582 -35.35 -54.69 -20.84
C HIS A 582 -35.70 -56.16 -20.98
N HIS A 583 -35.05 -56.81 -21.95
CA HIS A 583 -35.40 -58.12 -22.49
C HIS A 583 -34.63 -59.31 -21.89
N SER A 584 -33.71 -59.05 -20.96
CA SER A 584 -32.78 -60.03 -20.42
C SER A 584 -32.63 -59.84 -18.92
N THR A 585 -32.49 -60.93 -18.19
CA THR A 585 -32.02 -60.86 -16.79
C THR A 585 -30.55 -60.47 -16.71
N ASP A 586 -29.77 -60.47 -17.81
CA ASP A 586 -28.46 -59.82 -17.82
C ASP A 586 -28.59 -58.31 -18.02
N LEU A 587 -28.34 -57.57 -16.94
CA LEU A 587 -28.38 -56.11 -16.86
C LEU A 587 -27.12 -55.46 -17.43
N SER A 588 -26.08 -56.22 -17.82
CA SER A 588 -24.92 -55.66 -18.51
C SER A 588 -25.21 -55.32 -19.98
N ASP A 589 -26.19 -56.00 -20.60
CA ASP A 589 -26.69 -55.71 -21.95
C ASP A 589 -27.52 -54.40 -22.02
N LEU A 590 -27.89 -53.80 -20.88
CA LEU A 590 -28.63 -52.54 -20.83
C LEU A 590 -27.90 -51.46 -21.63
N THR A 591 -28.63 -50.72 -22.47
CA THR A 591 -28.03 -49.64 -23.25
C THR A 591 -28.91 -48.40 -23.18
N PHE A 592 -28.57 -47.55 -22.23
CA PHE A 592 -29.22 -46.27 -21.98
C PHE A 592 -28.73 -45.20 -22.95
N GLU A 593 -29.63 -44.30 -23.31
CA GLU A 593 -29.32 -43.02 -23.93
C GLU A 593 -29.95 -41.91 -23.10
N PHE A 594 -29.32 -40.73 -23.09
CA PHE A 594 -29.72 -39.57 -22.30
C PHE A 594 -29.01 -38.32 -22.80
N GLU A 595 -29.63 -37.15 -22.69
CA GLU A 595 -28.94 -35.88 -22.83
C GLU A 595 -28.61 -35.29 -21.46
N SER A 596 -27.42 -34.70 -21.34
CA SER A 596 -26.99 -33.94 -20.18
C SER A 596 -26.14 -32.78 -20.67
N TYR A 597 -26.43 -31.58 -20.18
CA TYR A 597 -25.70 -30.36 -20.53
C TYR A 597 -25.83 -29.30 -19.44
N ASP A 598 -24.99 -28.29 -19.56
CA ASP A 598 -24.97 -27.10 -18.71
C ASP A 598 -24.54 -25.93 -19.61
N TYR A 599 -25.21 -24.79 -19.51
CA TYR A 599 -25.01 -23.66 -20.44
C TYR A 599 -23.86 -22.73 -20.06
N HIS A 600 -23.40 -22.74 -18.80
CA HIS A 600 -22.59 -21.67 -18.24
C HIS A 600 -21.23 -22.16 -17.75
N SER A 601 -21.21 -23.08 -16.77
CA SER A 601 -19.96 -23.70 -16.32
C SER A 601 -19.61 -24.99 -17.07
N GLY A 602 -20.59 -25.62 -17.73
CA GLY A 602 -20.43 -26.85 -18.46
C GLY A 602 -20.23 -28.07 -17.54
N LEU A 603 -20.39 -29.27 -18.09
CA LEU A 603 -20.32 -30.50 -17.30
C LEU A 603 -18.89 -30.83 -16.83
N LYS A 604 -18.80 -31.29 -15.57
CA LYS A 604 -17.58 -31.76 -14.90
C LYS A 604 -17.56 -33.29 -14.77
N THR A 605 -18.66 -33.88 -14.30
CA THR A 605 -18.81 -35.33 -14.14
C THR A 605 -20.24 -35.78 -14.42
N ILE A 606 -20.40 -36.95 -15.02
CA ILE A 606 -21.66 -37.71 -15.03
C ILE A 606 -21.39 -39.04 -14.34
N HIS A 607 -22.14 -39.33 -13.28
CA HIS A 607 -22.14 -40.58 -12.55
C HIS A 607 -23.50 -41.28 -12.74
N TRP A 608 -23.49 -42.61 -12.84
CA TRP A 608 -24.70 -43.43 -12.87
C TRP A 608 -24.65 -44.51 -11.79
N ARG A 609 -25.82 -44.88 -11.27
CA ARG A 609 -26.05 -45.99 -10.34
C ARG A 609 -27.31 -46.72 -10.80
N LEU A 610 -27.23 -48.04 -10.94
CA LEU A 610 -28.40 -48.91 -11.11
C LEU A 610 -28.65 -49.63 -9.78
N HIS A 611 -29.86 -49.52 -9.24
CA HIS A 611 -30.27 -50.20 -8.02
C HIS A 611 -31.67 -50.79 -8.12
N ASP A 612 -32.00 -51.67 -7.19
CA ASP A 612 -33.33 -52.25 -7.00
C ASP A 612 -34.35 -51.14 -6.61
N SER A 613 -35.57 -51.19 -7.16
CA SER A 613 -36.61 -50.17 -6.88
C SER A 613 -37.27 -50.32 -5.49
N VAL A 614 -37.15 -51.49 -4.88
CA VAL A 614 -37.74 -51.84 -3.57
C VAL A 614 -36.68 -51.73 -2.47
N ASP A 615 -35.42 -52.07 -2.77
CA ASP A 615 -34.26 -51.90 -1.89
C ASP A 615 -33.18 -51.00 -2.53
N PRO A 616 -33.25 -49.66 -2.37
CA PRO A 616 -32.28 -48.75 -2.97
C PRO A 616 -30.81 -48.93 -2.51
N ASP A 617 -30.55 -49.67 -1.43
CA ASP A 617 -29.17 -50.01 -1.02
C ASP A 617 -28.58 -51.13 -1.89
N LEU A 618 -29.42 -52.04 -2.43
CA LEU A 618 -29.02 -53.11 -3.33
C LEU A 618 -28.58 -52.56 -4.71
N THR A 619 -27.30 -52.25 -4.79
CA THR A 619 -26.66 -51.68 -5.99
C THR A 619 -26.29 -52.78 -6.98
N HIS A 620 -26.88 -52.75 -8.17
CA HIS A 620 -26.56 -53.68 -9.26
C HIS A 620 -25.32 -53.26 -10.06
N GLY A 621 -25.08 -51.96 -10.22
CA GLY A 621 -23.86 -51.41 -10.83
C GLY A 621 -23.74 -49.90 -10.66
N SER A 622 -22.54 -49.36 -10.86
CA SER A 622 -22.33 -47.90 -10.86
C SER A 622 -21.03 -47.48 -11.56
N GLY A 623 -20.95 -46.21 -11.96
CA GLY A 623 -19.69 -45.65 -12.43
C GLY A 623 -19.82 -44.31 -13.14
N HIS A 624 -18.73 -43.91 -13.79
CA HIS A 624 -18.65 -42.63 -14.49
C HIS A 624 -18.76 -42.78 -16.01
N VAL A 625 -19.30 -41.73 -16.63
CA VAL A 625 -19.46 -41.54 -18.08
C VAL A 625 -18.75 -40.25 -18.49
N ALA A 626 -18.12 -40.25 -19.66
CA ALA A 626 -17.46 -39.07 -20.20
C ALA A 626 -18.51 -38.03 -20.62
N VAL A 627 -18.32 -36.76 -20.21
CA VAL A 627 -19.28 -35.63 -20.33
C VAL A 627 -19.71 -35.23 -21.77
N ARG A 628 -19.34 -36.00 -22.79
CA ARG A 628 -19.76 -35.84 -24.20
C ARG A 628 -20.44 -37.10 -24.77
N ARG A 629 -20.83 -38.05 -23.92
CA ARG A 629 -21.46 -39.32 -24.32
C ARG A 629 -22.91 -39.38 -23.86
N HIS A 630 -23.82 -39.22 -24.80
CA HIS A 630 -25.28 -39.36 -24.61
C HIS A 630 -25.75 -40.83 -24.54
N LYS A 631 -24.83 -41.76 -24.23
CA LYS A 631 -25.08 -43.21 -24.27
C LYS A 631 -24.24 -43.94 -23.23
N ILE A 632 -24.90 -44.79 -22.44
CA ILE A 632 -24.31 -45.65 -21.41
C ILE A 632 -24.65 -47.10 -21.75
N THR A 633 -23.63 -47.89 -22.10
CA THR A 633 -23.68 -49.34 -21.94
C THR A 633 -22.85 -49.65 -20.69
N PRO A 634 -23.41 -50.27 -19.63
CA PRO A 634 -22.65 -50.72 -18.49
C PRO A 634 -21.55 -51.69 -18.94
N ASP A 635 -20.34 -51.47 -18.44
CA ASP A 635 -19.27 -52.44 -18.57
C ASP A 635 -19.45 -53.47 -17.46
N MET A 636 -19.29 -54.76 -17.75
CA MET A 636 -19.27 -55.82 -16.74
C MET A 636 -18.27 -55.53 -15.59
N SER A 637 -17.19 -54.80 -15.84
CA SER A 637 -16.25 -54.34 -14.80
C SER A 637 -16.86 -53.35 -13.79
N LYS A 638 -18.05 -52.80 -14.07
CA LYS A 638 -18.80 -51.81 -13.28
C LYS A 638 -20.09 -52.38 -12.67
N MET A 639 -20.38 -53.66 -12.91
CA MET A 639 -21.55 -54.36 -12.38
C MET A 639 -21.15 -55.17 -11.13
N VAL A 640 -21.97 -55.10 -10.09
CA VAL A 640 -21.80 -55.84 -8.82
C VAL A 640 -22.75 -57.05 -8.79
N LYS A 641 -24.01 -56.85 -9.22
CA LYS A 641 -25.00 -57.92 -9.48
C LYS A 641 -25.46 -57.75 -10.94
N PRO A 642 -24.76 -58.31 -11.93
CA PRO A 642 -25.13 -58.17 -13.35
C PRO A 642 -26.45 -58.88 -13.68
N HIS A 643 -26.90 -59.84 -12.86
CA HIS A 643 -28.18 -60.51 -13.07
C HIS A 643 -29.30 -59.83 -12.29
N GLY A 644 -30.32 -59.34 -13.00
CA GLY A 644 -31.61 -58.96 -12.47
C GLY A 644 -32.58 -60.13 -12.42
N ASP A 645 -33.79 -59.82 -12.00
CA ASP A 645 -34.90 -60.74 -11.78
C ASP A 645 -36.05 -60.32 -12.72
N HIS A 646 -36.85 -61.27 -13.20
CA HIS A 646 -37.97 -61.02 -14.13
C HIS A 646 -39.25 -60.61 -13.39
N ASP A 647 -40.12 -59.81 -14.03
CA ASP A 647 -41.31 -59.18 -13.41
C ASP A 647 -40.88 -58.23 -12.25
N PHE A 648 -39.79 -57.48 -12.50
CA PHE A 648 -39.13 -56.64 -11.49
C PHE A 648 -38.63 -55.30 -12.06
N ASP A 649 -38.63 -54.26 -11.22
CA ASP A 649 -38.24 -52.90 -11.56
C ASP A 649 -36.89 -52.49 -10.96
N TYR A 650 -36.05 -51.84 -11.76
CA TYR A 650 -34.78 -51.21 -11.37
C TYR A 650 -34.81 -49.70 -11.60
N ASP A 651 -34.15 -48.95 -10.73
CA ASP A 651 -33.98 -47.49 -10.85
C ASP A 651 -32.55 -47.16 -11.29
N LEU A 652 -32.44 -46.51 -12.45
CA LEU A 652 -31.23 -45.86 -12.93
C LEU A 652 -31.21 -44.42 -12.43
N VAL A 653 -30.29 -44.13 -11.52
CA VAL A 653 -30.00 -42.78 -11.03
C VAL A 653 -28.82 -42.21 -11.81
N ILE A 654 -29.05 -41.10 -12.51
CA ILE A 654 -28.03 -40.30 -13.20
C ILE A 654 -27.77 -39.04 -12.35
N THR A 655 -26.54 -38.87 -11.88
CA THR A 655 -26.07 -37.65 -11.21
C THR A 655 -25.13 -36.90 -12.15
N SER A 656 -25.57 -35.75 -12.66
CA SER A 656 -24.72 -34.83 -13.41
C SER A 656 -24.24 -33.69 -12.52
N THR A 657 -22.97 -33.31 -12.66
CA THR A 657 -22.33 -32.21 -11.91
C THR A 657 -21.66 -31.25 -12.89
N ASN A 658 -21.86 -29.94 -12.73
CA ASN A 658 -21.19 -28.91 -13.52
C ASN A 658 -19.85 -28.46 -12.92
N ASN A 659 -19.15 -27.53 -13.57
CA ASN A 659 -17.86 -27.03 -13.07
C ASN A 659 -18.02 -26.11 -11.85
N ALA A 660 -19.18 -25.45 -11.70
CA ALA A 660 -19.59 -24.75 -10.48
C ALA A 660 -19.95 -25.69 -9.30
N MET A 661 -19.82 -27.01 -9.47
CA MET A 661 -20.10 -28.06 -8.47
C MET A 661 -21.57 -28.16 -8.03
N LEU A 662 -22.49 -27.60 -8.82
CA LEU A 662 -23.93 -27.81 -8.70
C LEU A 662 -24.32 -29.14 -9.35
N THR A 663 -25.35 -29.79 -8.81
CA THR A 663 -25.74 -31.16 -9.17
C THR A 663 -27.22 -31.29 -9.53
N THR A 664 -27.48 -32.12 -10.53
CA THR A 664 -28.83 -32.63 -10.85
C THR A 664 -28.84 -34.13 -10.73
N VAL A 665 -29.87 -34.66 -10.06
CA VAL A 665 -30.15 -36.09 -9.92
C VAL A 665 -31.44 -36.40 -10.65
N PHE A 666 -31.37 -37.31 -11.63
CA PHE A 666 -32.50 -37.81 -12.39
C PHE A 666 -32.63 -39.31 -12.17
N THR A 667 -33.86 -39.82 -12.00
CA THR A 667 -34.12 -41.25 -11.82
C THR A 667 -35.05 -41.75 -12.91
N TYR A 668 -34.65 -42.83 -13.60
CA TYR A 668 -35.42 -43.50 -14.64
C TYR A 668 -35.69 -44.96 -14.24
N LYS A 669 -36.95 -45.39 -14.29
CA LYS A 669 -37.36 -46.75 -13.93
C LYS A 669 -37.32 -47.67 -15.15
N ILE A 670 -36.86 -48.91 -14.95
CA ILE A 670 -36.66 -49.96 -15.95
C ILE A 670 -37.29 -51.26 -15.45
N THR A 671 -38.24 -51.83 -16.20
CA THR A 671 -38.80 -53.16 -15.90
C THR A 671 -38.04 -54.25 -16.65
N VAL A 672 -37.86 -55.44 -16.08
CA VAL A 672 -37.26 -56.61 -16.76
C VAL A 672 -38.33 -57.64 -17.15
N ASP A 673 -38.50 -57.81 -18.45
CA ASP A 673 -39.43 -58.74 -19.07
C ASP A 673 -38.66 -59.65 -20.03
N THR A 674 -38.56 -60.94 -19.68
CA THR A 674 -37.86 -61.96 -20.47
C THR A 674 -38.82 -62.95 -21.13
N THR A 675 -40.10 -62.60 -21.19
CA THR A 675 -41.15 -63.41 -21.80
C THR A 675 -41.53 -62.87 -23.18
N ALA A 676 -42.05 -63.75 -24.03
CA ALA A 676 -42.64 -63.38 -25.30
C ALA A 676 -44.17 -63.25 -25.14
N PRO A 677 -44.85 -62.38 -25.91
CA PRO A 677 -46.30 -62.30 -25.89
C PRO A 677 -46.95 -63.66 -26.17
N HIS A 678 -48.00 -63.99 -25.40
CA HIS A 678 -48.88 -65.09 -25.73
C HIS A 678 -49.56 -64.83 -27.08
N THR A 679 -49.63 -65.88 -27.90
CA THR A 679 -50.26 -65.87 -29.22
C THR A 679 -51.77 -65.70 -29.13
N GLY A 680 -52.31 -64.82 -29.98
CA GLY A 680 -53.74 -64.70 -30.19
C GLY A 680 -54.26 -65.62 -31.30
N VAL A 681 -55.42 -65.25 -31.86
CA VAL A 681 -56.00 -65.84 -33.08
C VAL A 681 -55.93 -64.79 -34.19
N VAL A 682 -55.69 -65.25 -35.42
CA VAL A 682 -55.73 -64.46 -36.66
C VAL A 682 -56.80 -65.06 -37.56
N SER A 683 -57.67 -64.21 -38.10
CA SER A 683 -58.78 -64.53 -38.99
C SER A 683 -58.65 -63.71 -40.27
N ASP A 684 -59.02 -64.25 -41.44
CA ASP A 684 -58.94 -63.55 -42.74
C ASP A 684 -60.17 -62.68 -43.02
N SER A 685 -60.81 -62.19 -41.95
CA SER A 685 -62.03 -61.38 -41.98
C SER A 685 -61.81 -59.91 -41.59
N GLU A 686 -62.80 -59.07 -41.87
CA GLU A 686 -62.86 -57.74 -41.26
C GLU A 686 -63.01 -57.80 -39.74
N GLN A 687 -62.54 -56.75 -39.04
CA GLN A 687 -62.60 -56.68 -37.59
C GLN A 687 -64.03 -56.93 -37.07
N SER A 688 -64.14 -57.90 -36.16
CA SER A 688 -65.40 -58.36 -35.55
C SER A 688 -66.40 -59.04 -36.50
N GLN A 689 -65.97 -59.48 -37.69
CA GLN A 689 -66.71 -60.43 -38.53
C GLN A 689 -66.24 -61.88 -38.26
N PRO A 690 -67.09 -62.90 -38.49
CA PRO A 690 -66.66 -64.29 -38.53
C PRO A 690 -65.63 -64.53 -39.64
N ASP A 691 -64.85 -65.61 -39.53
CA ASP A 691 -63.87 -66.02 -40.55
C ASP A 691 -64.52 -66.34 -41.90
N ILE A 692 -63.72 -66.24 -42.97
CA ILE A 692 -64.19 -66.42 -44.36
C ILE A 692 -63.26 -67.31 -45.20
N ASP A 693 -63.71 -68.55 -45.47
CA ASP A 693 -62.98 -69.50 -46.31
C ASP A 693 -62.81 -69.03 -47.78
N PHE A 694 -63.79 -68.27 -48.29
CA PHE A 694 -63.90 -67.89 -49.70
C PHE A 694 -64.39 -66.45 -49.90
N GLN A 695 -63.79 -65.74 -50.86
CA GLN A 695 -64.23 -64.40 -51.28
C GLN A 695 -64.12 -64.18 -52.79
N GLN A 696 -64.93 -63.26 -53.34
CA GLN A 696 -64.87 -62.85 -54.75
C GLN A 696 -64.05 -61.58 -54.99
N GLU A 697 -63.79 -60.80 -53.94
CA GLU A 697 -63.02 -59.56 -54.05
C GLU A 697 -61.52 -59.82 -54.01
N PHE A 698 -60.74 -58.98 -54.71
CA PHE A 698 -59.27 -59.06 -54.67
C PHE A 698 -58.67 -58.35 -53.44
N THR A 699 -59.47 -57.72 -52.58
CA THR A 699 -59.00 -57.15 -51.31
C THR A 699 -59.14 -58.19 -50.21
N GLN A 700 -58.02 -58.68 -49.69
CA GLN A 700 -57.99 -59.48 -48.47
C GLN A 700 -58.05 -58.58 -47.26
N HIS A 701 -58.74 -59.07 -46.24
CA HIS A 701 -58.79 -58.48 -44.92
C HIS A 701 -58.17 -59.50 -43.95
N ALA A 702 -57.64 -59.03 -42.83
CA ALA A 702 -57.28 -59.89 -41.73
C ALA A 702 -57.49 -59.12 -40.42
N SER A 703 -57.94 -59.81 -39.39
CA SER A 703 -58.07 -59.25 -38.04
C SER A 703 -57.58 -60.24 -37.00
N TRP A 704 -57.11 -59.73 -35.86
CA TRP A 704 -56.49 -60.57 -34.84
C TRP A 704 -56.78 -60.08 -33.42
N GLN A 705 -56.89 -61.03 -32.49
CA GLN A 705 -57.29 -60.76 -31.11
C GLN A 705 -56.71 -61.78 -30.13
N GLY A 706 -56.69 -61.46 -28.84
CA GLY A 706 -56.23 -62.37 -27.79
C GLY A 706 -54.71 -62.40 -27.56
N PHE A 707 -53.91 -61.76 -28.44
CA PHE A 707 -52.49 -61.52 -28.18
C PHE A 707 -52.32 -60.67 -26.90
N PHE A 708 -51.57 -61.19 -25.94
CA PHE A 708 -51.42 -60.59 -24.62
C PHE A 708 -50.05 -60.90 -24.03
N ASP A 709 -49.51 -59.94 -23.30
CA ASP A 709 -48.26 -60.03 -22.55
C ASP A 709 -48.57 -59.40 -21.18
N ARG A 710 -48.21 -60.08 -20.08
CA ARG A 710 -48.68 -59.71 -18.74
C ARG A 710 -47.76 -58.69 -18.08
N GLU A 711 -46.47 -58.79 -18.35
CA GLU A 711 -45.39 -58.13 -17.63
C GLU A 711 -45.08 -56.75 -18.24
N SER A 712 -45.04 -56.64 -19.57
CA SER A 712 -44.88 -55.35 -20.25
C SER A 712 -46.01 -54.97 -21.20
N GLY A 713 -46.77 -55.92 -21.73
CA GLY A 713 -47.85 -55.70 -22.68
C GLY A 713 -47.38 -55.51 -24.13
N VAL A 714 -48.26 -55.84 -25.08
CA VAL A 714 -47.97 -55.70 -26.52
C VAL A 714 -47.74 -54.23 -26.88
N MET A 715 -46.63 -53.96 -27.56
CA MET A 715 -46.21 -52.65 -28.07
C MET A 715 -46.67 -52.41 -29.51
N PHE A 716 -46.55 -53.43 -30.37
CA PHE A 716 -47.00 -53.41 -31.77
C PHE A 716 -47.16 -54.82 -32.34
N TYR A 717 -47.72 -54.91 -33.54
CA TYR A 717 -47.79 -56.13 -34.34
C TYR A 717 -46.98 -55.95 -35.62
N GLN A 718 -46.33 -57.01 -36.09
CA GLN A 718 -45.92 -57.14 -37.47
C GLN A 718 -46.78 -58.19 -38.18
N TYR A 719 -47.12 -57.93 -39.43
CA TYR A 719 -47.92 -58.84 -40.25
C TYR A 719 -47.39 -58.90 -41.69
N ALA A 720 -47.69 -60.00 -42.37
CA ALA A 720 -47.47 -60.16 -43.80
C ALA A 720 -48.50 -61.12 -44.42
N PHE A 721 -48.96 -60.79 -45.62
CA PHE A 721 -49.83 -61.64 -46.43
C PHE A 721 -48.99 -62.41 -47.46
N SER A 722 -49.14 -63.73 -47.55
CA SER A 722 -48.52 -64.56 -48.58
C SER A 722 -49.43 -65.71 -49.02
N ASP A 723 -49.02 -66.40 -50.07
CA ASP A 723 -49.52 -67.68 -50.58
C ASP A 723 -49.22 -68.89 -49.67
N ALA A 724 -48.54 -68.70 -48.54
CA ALA A 724 -48.25 -69.71 -47.53
C ALA A 724 -47.96 -69.05 -46.16
N CYS A 725 -48.12 -69.81 -45.06
CA CYS A 725 -47.73 -69.36 -43.72
C CYS A 725 -46.23 -69.06 -43.62
N LEU A 726 -45.89 -67.94 -42.97
CA LEU A 726 -44.52 -67.47 -42.81
C LEU A 726 -43.91 -67.95 -41.48
N THR A 727 -42.58 -67.96 -41.41
CA THR A 727 -41.82 -68.38 -40.21
C THR A 727 -41.15 -67.19 -39.53
N ALA A 728 -40.78 -67.35 -38.25
CA ALA A 728 -40.23 -66.27 -37.42
C ALA A 728 -39.02 -65.54 -38.07
N ASN A 729 -38.19 -66.26 -38.83
CA ASN A 729 -37.03 -65.72 -39.56
C ASN A 729 -37.36 -64.62 -40.59
N VAL A 730 -38.63 -64.45 -40.97
CA VAL A 730 -39.10 -63.39 -41.88
C VAL A 730 -39.37 -62.08 -41.13
N PHE A 731 -39.69 -62.15 -39.84
CA PHE A 731 -40.06 -61.01 -39.01
C PHE A 731 -38.81 -60.41 -38.37
N THR A 732 -38.58 -59.12 -38.60
CA THR A 732 -37.35 -58.42 -38.22
C THR A 732 -37.66 -57.04 -37.67
N VAL A 733 -36.78 -56.53 -36.82
CA VAL A 733 -36.88 -55.17 -36.28
C VAL A 733 -35.65 -54.37 -36.73
N PRO A 734 -35.78 -53.37 -37.62
CA PRO A 734 -36.99 -52.94 -38.33
C PRO A 734 -37.51 -53.97 -39.37
N PRO A 735 -38.80 -53.89 -39.77
CA PRO A 735 -39.42 -54.82 -40.73
C PRO A 735 -38.81 -54.69 -42.13
N THR A 736 -38.70 -55.81 -42.84
CA THR A 736 -38.10 -55.87 -44.18
C THR A 736 -39.00 -56.55 -45.21
N GLY A 737 -38.78 -56.25 -46.49
CA GLY A 737 -39.54 -56.83 -47.60
C GLY A 737 -41.05 -56.53 -47.54
N ASN A 738 -41.84 -57.60 -47.54
CA ASN A 738 -43.31 -57.52 -47.55
C ASN A 738 -43.92 -57.30 -46.14
N VAL A 739 -43.14 -57.47 -45.07
CA VAL A 739 -43.61 -57.27 -43.69
C VAL A 739 -44.05 -55.82 -43.49
N LYS A 740 -45.13 -55.63 -42.72
CA LYS A 740 -45.67 -54.35 -42.29
C LYS A 740 -45.81 -54.34 -40.78
N GLU A 741 -45.77 -53.15 -40.20
CA GLU A 741 -45.88 -52.94 -38.76
C GLU A 741 -47.10 -52.05 -38.48
N THR A 742 -47.81 -52.32 -37.39
CA THR A 742 -49.03 -51.62 -37.01
C THR A 742 -49.30 -51.74 -35.51
N THR A 743 -50.00 -50.77 -34.94
CA THR A 743 -50.61 -50.86 -33.60
C THR A 743 -52.10 -51.22 -33.66
N LEU A 744 -52.66 -51.37 -34.86
CA LEU A 744 -54.03 -51.83 -35.09
C LEU A 744 -54.10 -53.36 -35.00
N THR A 745 -55.29 -53.87 -34.71
CA THR A 745 -55.62 -55.31 -34.66
C THR A 745 -56.27 -55.82 -35.95
N TYR A 746 -55.98 -55.15 -37.08
CA TYR A 746 -56.45 -55.53 -38.41
C TYR A 746 -55.53 -54.97 -39.51
N ALA A 747 -55.61 -55.57 -40.69
CA ALA A 747 -54.95 -55.15 -41.92
C ALA A 747 -55.80 -55.49 -43.15
N SER A 748 -55.41 -54.94 -44.30
CA SER A 748 -55.96 -55.33 -45.60
C SER A 748 -54.92 -55.18 -46.72
N ARG A 749 -55.10 -55.93 -47.81
CA ARG A 749 -54.20 -55.95 -48.97
C ARG A 749 -54.94 -56.37 -50.23
N THR A 750 -54.75 -55.65 -51.33
CA THR A 750 -55.19 -56.11 -52.66
C THR A 750 -54.18 -57.11 -53.26
N VAL A 751 -54.66 -58.27 -53.71
CA VAL A 751 -53.88 -59.27 -54.47
C VAL A 751 -54.14 -59.18 -55.98
N SER A 752 -53.27 -59.82 -56.77
CA SER A 752 -53.21 -59.67 -58.22
C SER A 752 -53.95 -60.76 -59.03
N GLY A 753 -54.62 -61.70 -58.37
CA GLY A 753 -55.30 -62.82 -59.01
C GLY A 753 -55.97 -63.77 -58.01
N PRO A 754 -56.70 -64.79 -58.50
CA PRO A 754 -57.32 -65.82 -57.66
C PRO A 754 -56.28 -66.77 -57.06
N GLY A 755 -56.59 -67.33 -55.90
CA GLY A 755 -55.71 -68.22 -55.13
C GLY A 755 -56.01 -68.17 -53.63
N THR A 756 -55.43 -69.10 -52.88
CA THR A 756 -55.47 -69.12 -51.40
C THR A 756 -54.33 -68.28 -50.85
N TYR A 757 -54.61 -67.47 -49.84
CA TYR A 757 -53.65 -66.59 -49.20
C TYR A 757 -53.89 -66.54 -47.69
N HIS A 758 -52.82 -66.35 -46.93
CA HIS A 758 -52.83 -66.33 -45.48
C HIS A 758 -52.24 -65.02 -44.95
N CYS A 759 -52.75 -64.53 -43.82
CA CYS A 759 -52.08 -63.52 -43.01
C CYS A 759 -51.28 -64.19 -41.89
N THR A 760 -49.97 -63.91 -41.81
CA THR A 760 -49.15 -64.30 -40.66
C THR A 760 -48.85 -63.06 -39.80
N VAL A 761 -49.11 -63.14 -38.50
CA VAL A 761 -48.97 -62.05 -37.52
C VAL A 761 -48.04 -62.47 -36.37
N VAL A 762 -47.16 -61.54 -35.97
CA VAL A 762 -46.30 -61.62 -34.79
C VAL A 762 -46.59 -60.39 -33.91
N ALA A 763 -46.88 -60.61 -32.63
CA ALA A 763 -46.93 -59.53 -31.64
C ALA A 763 -45.52 -59.27 -31.09
N TYR A 764 -45.22 -58.02 -30.74
CA TYR A 764 -44.00 -57.64 -30.03
C TYR A 764 -44.37 -56.93 -28.73
N ASN A 765 -43.76 -57.32 -27.61
CA ASN A 765 -43.92 -56.60 -26.33
C ASN A 765 -43.01 -55.36 -26.24
N LYS A 766 -43.03 -54.66 -25.10
CA LYS A 766 -42.20 -53.46 -24.91
C LYS A 766 -40.71 -53.76 -24.69
N ALA A 767 -40.36 -55.02 -24.39
CA ALA A 767 -38.97 -55.48 -24.42
C ALA A 767 -38.45 -55.69 -25.86
N LEU A 768 -39.35 -55.70 -26.85
CA LEU A 768 -39.14 -56.08 -28.27
C LEU A 768 -38.96 -57.59 -28.51
N GLU A 769 -39.44 -58.45 -27.61
CA GLU A 769 -39.51 -59.89 -27.88
C GLU A 769 -40.73 -60.24 -28.74
N PRO A 770 -40.56 -61.07 -29.80
CA PRO A 770 -41.65 -61.51 -30.67
C PRO A 770 -42.43 -62.69 -30.06
N SER A 771 -43.74 -62.74 -30.29
CA SER A 771 -44.53 -63.96 -30.15
C SER A 771 -44.12 -64.99 -31.20
N GLU A 772 -44.52 -66.25 -31.00
CA GLU A 772 -44.58 -67.19 -32.12
C GLU A 772 -45.48 -66.63 -33.25
N PRO A 773 -45.18 -66.87 -34.54
CA PRO A 773 -46.01 -66.41 -35.64
C PRO A 773 -47.33 -67.17 -35.70
N VAL A 774 -48.45 -66.46 -35.63
CA VAL A 774 -49.79 -67.02 -35.84
C VAL A 774 -50.18 -66.80 -37.29
N CYS A 775 -50.59 -67.87 -37.98
CA CYS A 775 -51.08 -67.84 -39.35
C CYS A 775 -52.60 -68.09 -39.35
N SER A 776 -53.33 -67.40 -40.22
CA SER A 776 -54.71 -67.76 -40.57
C SER A 776 -54.77 -69.07 -41.36
N ASP A 777 -55.92 -69.74 -41.36
CA ASP A 777 -56.15 -70.99 -42.12
C ASP A 777 -56.31 -70.77 -43.63
N GLY A 778 -56.67 -69.56 -44.07
CA GLY A 778 -56.36 -69.03 -45.40
C GLY A 778 -57.57 -68.81 -46.31
N VAL A 779 -57.92 -67.54 -46.54
CA VAL A 779 -58.99 -67.18 -47.49
C VAL A 779 -58.62 -67.48 -48.94
N THR A 780 -59.56 -68.12 -49.65
CA THR A 780 -59.44 -68.42 -51.08
C THR A 780 -60.22 -67.42 -51.93
N VAL A 781 -59.49 -66.66 -52.75
CA VAL A 781 -60.08 -65.73 -53.73
C VAL A 781 -60.51 -66.53 -54.96
N ASP A 782 -61.82 -66.76 -55.12
CA ASP A 782 -62.41 -67.41 -56.29
C ASP A 782 -63.31 -66.46 -57.08
N THR A 783 -63.20 -66.53 -58.40
CA THR A 783 -63.97 -65.74 -59.38
C THR A 783 -64.65 -66.63 -60.43
N SER A 784 -64.73 -67.94 -60.17
CA SER A 784 -65.45 -68.89 -61.00
C SER A 784 -66.96 -68.61 -61.05
N ALA A 785 -67.61 -68.99 -62.16
CA ALA A 785 -69.06 -68.89 -62.30
C ALA A 785 -69.72 -70.20 -61.83
N PRO A 786 -70.82 -70.15 -61.06
CA PRO A 786 -71.45 -71.36 -60.53
C PRO A 786 -72.15 -72.15 -61.65
N GLU A 787 -71.83 -73.45 -61.75
CA GLU A 787 -72.50 -74.39 -62.66
C GLU A 787 -73.68 -75.09 -61.97
N ILE A 788 -74.79 -75.29 -62.71
CA ILE A 788 -76.04 -75.88 -62.20
C ILE A 788 -76.40 -77.12 -63.04
N HIS A 789 -76.72 -78.22 -62.36
CA HIS A 789 -77.13 -79.49 -62.97
C HIS A 789 -78.41 -80.04 -62.32
N GLU A 790 -79.06 -81.01 -62.97
CA GLU A 790 -80.30 -81.70 -62.54
C GLU A 790 -81.54 -80.82 -62.22
N VAL A 791 -82.02 -80.08 -63.23
CA VAL A 791 -83.32 -79.38 -63.14
C VAL A 791 -84.49 -80.34 -63.42
N SER A 792 -85.27 -80.68 -62.38
CA SER A 792 -86.54 -81.42 -62.49
C SER A 792 -87.74 -80.48 -62.75
N VAL A 793 -88.72 -80.93 -63.55
CA VAL A 793 -89.94 -80.16 -63.90
C VAL A 793 -91.18 -81.07 -63.86
N GLU A 794 -91.82 -81.18 -62.69
CA GLU A 794 -92.83 -82.21 -62.43
C GLU A 794 -94.24 -81.92 -63.00
N ASN A 795 -94.54 -80.70 -63.44
CA ASN A 795 -95.91 -80.25 -63.79
C ASN A 795 -96.09 -79.86 -65.27
N SER A 796 -95.75 -80.77 -66.20
CA SER A 796 -96.02 -80.59 -67.64
C SER A 796 -97.35 -81.23 -68.08
N TRP A 797 -98.26 -80.40 -68.61
CA TRP A 797 -99.54 -80.81 -69.19
C TRP A 797 -99.58 -80.55 -70.70
N THR A 798 -100.46 -81.23 -71.44
CA THR A 798 -100.71 -80.95 -72.87
C THR A 798 -102.17 -80.58 -73.11
N LYS A 799 -102.51 -79.97 -74.25
CA LYS A 799 -103.91 -79.64 -74.54
C LYS A 799 -104.61 -80.85 -75.13
N ASP A 800 -105.71 -81.28 -74.50
CA ASP A 800 -106.62 -82.33 -74.99
C ASP A 800 -106.88 -82.19 -76.50
N GLY A 801 -106.71 -83.26 -77.27
CA GLY A 801 -106.83 -83.18 -78.73
C GLY A 801 -106.77 -84.52 -79.46
N LEU A 802 -107.26 -84.50 -80.71
CA LEU A 802 -107.14 -85.62 -81.64
C LEU A 802 -105.87 -85.48 -82.48
N VAL A 803 -105.10 -86.56 -82.60
CA VAL A 803 -103.92 -86.67 -83.47
C VAL A 803 -104.00 -87.94 -84.31
N LYS A 804 -103.79 -87.79 -85.61
CA LYS A 804 -103.74 -88.91 -86.56
C LYS A 804 -102.30 -89.40 -86.69
N ASP A 805 -102.09 -90.71 -86.60
CA ASP A 805 -100.76 -91.30 -86.77
C ASP A 805 -100.42 -91.61 -88.24
N SER A 806 -99.18 -92.03 -88.48
CA SER A 806 -98.66 -92.35 -89.82
C SER A 806 -99.30 -93.59 -90.47
N THR A 807 -100.05 -94.39 -89.72
CA THR A 807 -100.85 -95.52 -90.24
C THR A 807 -102.29 -95.13 -90.55
N GLY A 808 -102.69 -93.90 -90.22
CA GLY A 808 -104.03 -93.36 -90.45
C GLY A 808 -105.02 -93.57 -89.31
N HIS A 809 -104.60 -94.17 -88.20
CA HIS A 809 -105.41 -94.26 -86.99
C HIS A 809 -105.48 -92.92 -86.27
N VAL A 810 -106.62 -92.64 -85.63
CA VAL A 810 -106.87 -91.40 -84.93
C VAL A 810 -106.86 -91.67 -83.42
N TRP A 811 -106.03 -90.93 -82.70
CA TRP A 811 -105.87 -91.06 -81.25
C TRP A 811 -106.36 -89.79 -80.56
N TYR A 812 -107.08 -89.94 -79.45
CA TYR A 812 -107.30 -88.87 -78.49
C TYR A 812 -106.16 -88.87 -77.48
N ILE A 813 -105.49 -87.72 -77.30
CA ILE A 813 -104.52 -87.49 -76.22
C ILE A 813 -105.14 -86.56 -75.18
N ASP A 814 -105.02 -86.92 -73.91
CA ASP A 814 -105.50 -86.12 -72.79
C ASP A 814 -104.44 -85.19 -72.19
N ARG A 815 -104.88 -84.32 -71.27
CA ARG A 815 -104.04 -83.41 -70.48
C ARG A 815 -102.85 -84.07 -69.76
N ASN A 816 -102.96 -85.37 -69.44
CA ASN A 816 -101.97 -86.16 -68.72
C ASN A 816 -101.02 -86.95 -69.63
N ARG A 817 -101.16 -86.81 -70.97
CA ARG A 817 -100.42 -87.52 -72.03
C ARG A 817 -100.84 -88.98 -72.27
N PHE A 818 -101.97 -89.42 -71.73
CA PHE A 818 -102.52 -90.73 -72.11
C PHE A 818 -103.17 -90.65 -73.49
N ARG A 819 -102.86 -91.65 -74.35
CA ARG A 819 -103.46 -91.79 -75.68
C ARG A 819 -104.48 -92.93 -75.71
N VAL A 820 -105.63 -92.70 -76.32
CA VAL A 820 -106.71 -93.68 -76.54
C VAL A 820 -107.05 -93.72 -78.02
N LEU A 821 -107.16 -94.92 -78.59
CA LEU A 821 -107.54 -95.11 -79.99
C LEU A 821 -109.01 -94.77 -80.19
N VAL A 822 -109.33 -93.96 -81.21
CA VAL A 822 -110.71 -93.73 -81.65
C VAL A 822 -111.07 -94.82 -82.64
N GLU A 823 -111.92 -95.76 -82.23
CA GLU A 823 -112.45 -96.78 -83.10
C GLU A 823 -113.60 -96.23 -83.97
N GLN A 824 -113.61 -96.59 -85.25
CA GLN A 824 -114.59 -96.12 -86.25
C GLN A 824 -114.85 -94.59 -86.27
N PRO A 825 -113.82 -93.74 -86.41
CA PRO A 825 -114.03 -92.29 -86.56
C PRO A 825 -114.88 -92.00 -87.79
N SER A 826 -115.81 -91.06 -87.64
CA SER A 826 -116.63 -90.51 -88.73
C SER A 826 -115.76 -89.84 -89.79
N ASP A 827 -116.28 -89.69 -91.01
CA ASP A 827 -115.51 -89.08 -92.12
C ASP A 827 -115.14 -87.60 -91.89
N SER A 828 -115.77 -86.94 -90.91
CA SER A 828 -115.39 -85.61 -90.40
C SER A 828 -114.17 -85.62 -89.47
N CYS A 829 -113.74 -86.80 -89.02
CA CYS A 829 -112.68 -87.03 -88.03
C CYS A 829 -111.56 -87.93 -88.56
N ARG A 830 -111.60 -88.30 -89.86
CA ARG A 830 -110.57 -89.08 -90.56
C ARG A 830 -109.58 -88.18 -91.28
#